data_AF-A1CM21-F1
#
_entry.id   AF-A1CM21-F1
#
_cell.length_a   1.000
_cell.length_b   1.000
_cell.length_c   1.000
_cell.angle_alpha   90.00
_cell.angle_beta   90.00
_cell.angle_gamma   90.00
#
_symmetry.space_group_name_H-M   'P 1'
#
loop_
_entity.id
_entity.type
_entity.pdbx_description
1 polymer ?
#
loop_
_entity_poly.entity_id
_entity_poly.type
_entity_poly.pdbx_seq_one_letter_code
_entity_poly.pdbx_strand_id
1 'polypeptide(L)'
;MGAAPEVGARGAIESISSFAGDLALTNCCRSAADDEDYDRRPQRRRYEEPLVVKFRKQLLSIAESAARRAEDDVVTIAKTVSENFEDEELRRSYVELAIDLVIEQPLKIPFIAATALVANDYKPEIVEDVLKRARDSLQQYVDAGAWREVKLLLRFLGCLQSIFEGDGVFPILEELFARAVDLQTASSEDLLGLELVKIILFTIPYVMASPATGFEAQAIALLEKTDIIASTPHALVDLVDPYALDNGKPVTVQSVISLLQSQLQSEANRGWELACVPRPWKRRKNEEDGPVEAVPKHAFPQITVPNPVQKGTRAIFPEIYLSVYANQDLETVPPTSDIASSLLRDVLVDTINILDFNRIAAAKFLIDVDCYFTANTFVKRATPFDRLRDIPGDRPTWKPEDVAVDAVFSQLFQLPSPEHKLVYYHSVLTECCKIAPAAIAPSLGRAIRFLYRSLETVDLDLSHRFLDWFAHHLSNFGFTWKWSEWVDDLELPLVHPHMAFITGALDKEIRLSFAQRIRGTLPDPYQDLITEGKEKDTPDFKYSSDTTPYATEGREIMQLIRKKAGDEEIRPLIDAIEEQAKALGVDEPMLPSTDALVTSICYVGSKSLSHVLSCIERNKERLLAIGPKSARARCQIITSVMEYWVDQPGIAINIIDKLLNYTIITPLSVVEWALVEKMEAGVILSKTHIFEMVSATVGKVTNRLRQIVAARTQPGLYEPQLSVLDETLGREKADMQALFRVIEDSIVSVAGGSNDELMERGDGSGNLPEDEIIRQWSRRWLRVFRRKAGVEESFIAEAMTNATPVGTVAPAPQPAASETSAAANVAADGDLDIADADADADAAVEIS
;
A
#
# COMPACT_ATOMS: atom_id res chain seq x y z
N MET A 1 -8.20 40.15 -33.01
CA MET A 1 -9.54 40.46 -32.48
C MET A 1 -10.50 39.40 -33.00
N GLY A 2 -11.00 38.56 -32.10
CA GLY A 2 -11.85 37.42 -32.45
C GLY A 2 -11.71 36.36 -31.36
N ALA A 3 -12.72 36.28 -30.49
CA ALA A 3 -12.80 35.35 -29.38
C ALA A 3 -12.96 33.91 -29.87
N ALA A 4 -12.26 32.96 -29.24
CA ALA A 4 -12.49 31.53 -29.35
C ALA A 4 -13.32 31.05 -28.14
N PRO A 5 -14.29 30.13 -28.32
CA PRO A 5 -15.21 29.76 -27.25
C PRO A 5 -14.62 28.67 -26.33
N GLU A 6 -14.76 28.89 -25.02
CA GLU A 6 -14.55 27.89 -23.97
C GLU A 6 -15.64 26.80 -24.03
N VAL A 7 -15.29 25.62 -24.56
CA VAL A 7 -16.07 24.39 -24.40
C VAL A 7 -15.09 23.26 -24.11
N GLY A 8 -14.72 23.06 -22.83
CA GLY A 8 -13.73 22.05 -22.45
C GLY A 8 -13.95 21.33 -21.12
N ALA A 9 -14.78 21.87 -20.21
CA ALA A 9 -14.92 21.34 -18.85
C ALA A 9 -16.19 20.52 -18.58
N ARG A 10 -17.22 20.59 -19.45
CA ARG A 10 -18.50 19.88 -19.23
C ARG A 10 -18.48 18.39 -19.61
N GLY A 11 -17.73 17.99 -20.64
CA GLY A 11 -17.76 16.61 -21.15
C GLY A 11 -17.19 15.56 -20.21
N ALA A 12 -16.22 15.91 -19.35
CA ALA A 12 -15.61 14.97 -18.40
C ALA A 12 -16.51 14.68 -17.17
N ILE A 13 -17.45 15.57 -16.86
CA ILE A 13 -18.41 15.38 -15.78
C ILE A 13 -19.58 14.53 -16.28
N GLU A 14 -20.02 14.67 -17.54
CA GLU A 14 -21.14 13.91 -18.10
C GLU A 14 -20.83 12.42 -18.31
N SER A 15 -19.59 12.02 -18.62
CA SER A 15 -19.25 10.59 -18.80
C SER A 15 -19.25 9.82 -17.48
N ILE A 16 -18.73 10.40 -16.40
CA ILE A 16 -18.68 9.77 -15.07
C ILE A 16 -20.03 9.91 -14.32
N SER A 17 -20.75 11.03 -14.50
CA SER A 17 -22.05 11.24 -13.84
C SER A 17 -23.22 10.52 -14.50
N SER A 18 -23.21 10.32 -15.84
CA SER A 18 -24.31 9.61 -16.51
C SER A 18 -24.36 8.12 -16.14
N PHE A 19 -23.20 7.47 -15.93
CA PHE A 19 -23.15 6.08 -15.49
C PHE A 19 -23.49 5.87 -14.01
N ALA A 20 -23.18 6.83 -13.13
CA ALA A 20 -23.58 6.77 -11.73
C ALA A 20 -25.10 6.97 -11.52
N GLY A 21 -25.78 7.64 -12.46
CA GLY A 21 -27.23 7.83 -12.46
C GLY A 21 -28.03 6.56 -12.78
N ASP A 22 -27.50 5.67 -13.63
CA ASP A 22 -28.25 4.52 -14.14
C ASP A 22 -28.14 3.25 -13.26
N LEU A 23 -27.22 3.21 -12.29
CA LEU A 23 -27.10 2.11 -11.31
C LEU A 23 -27.90 2.33 -10.01
N ALA A 24 -28.55 3.49 -9.84
CA ALA A 24 -29.37 3.81 -8.67
C ALA A 24 -30.88 3.46 -8.83
N LEU A 25 -31.28 2.91 -9.98
CA LEU A 25 -32.68 2.65 -10.34
C LEU A 25 -33.01 1.14 -10.44
N THR A 26 -32.61 0.34 -9.45
CA THR A 26 -33.05 -1.07 -9.39
C THR A 26 -33.29 -1.57 -7.97
N ASN A 27 -33.86 -0.76 -7.08
CA ASN A 27 -34.34 -1.23 -5.77
C ASN A 27 -35.52 -0.41 -5.20
N CYS A 28 -36.52 -0.11 -6.03
CA CYS A 28 -37.79 0.40 -5.51
C CYS A 28 -38.94 0.01 -6.44
N CYS A 29 -39.55 -1.17 -6.24
CA CYS A 29 -40.93 -1.51 -6.60
C CYS A 29 -41.25 -2.98 -6.28
N ARG A 30 -41.82 -3.25 -5.10
CA ARG A 30 -42.72 -4.37 -4.71
C ARG A 30 -43.18 -4.00 -3.30
N SER A 31 -44.43 -3.80 -2.93
CA SER A 31 -45.75 -4.07 -3.51
C SER A 31 -46.76 -3.12 -2.84
N ALA A 32 -47.66 -2.51 -3.62
CA ALA A 32 -48.87 -1.88 -3.10
C ALA A 32 -50.06 -2.54 -3.79
N ALA A 33 -50.84 -3.33 -3.05
CA ALA A 33 -52.22 -3.69 -3.36
C ALA A 33 -52.86 -4.35 -2.12
N ASP A 34 -53.96 -3.74 -1.68
CA ASP A 34 -55.17 -4.27 -1.02
C ASP A 34 -55.06 -5.19 0.21
N ASP A 35 -55.60 -4.70 1.33
CA ASP A 35 -56.64 -5.40 2.10
C ASP A 35 -57.23 -4.46 3.17
N GLU A 36 -58.45 -3.99 2.92
CA GLU A 36 -59.36 -3.47 3.95
C GLU A 36 -60.09 -4.67 4.59
N ASP A 37 -59.76 -5.02 5.85
CA ASP A 37 -60.76 -5.61 6.75
C ASP A 37 -60.36 -5.51 8.24
N TYR A 38 -61.36 -5.24 9.07
CA TYR A 38 -61.27 -5.01 10.52
C TYR A 38 -60.89 -6.29 11.29
N ASP A 39 -59.90 -6.22 12.21
CA ASP A 39 -60.12 -6.58 13.63
C ASP A 39 -58.88 -6.43 14.54
N ARG A 40 -59.10 -5.75 15.68
CA ARG A 40 -58.34 -5.62 16.94
C ARG A 40 -56.92 -6.23 16.98
N ARG A 41 -55.90 -5.45 16.61
CA ARG A 41 -54.50 -5.70 17.01
C ARG A 41 -54.26 -5.19 18.45
N PRO A 42 -53.66 -5.98 19.35
CA PRO A 42 -53.19 -5.45 20.63
C PRO A 42 -52.16 -4.35 20.34
N GLN A 43 -52.27 -3.20 21.01
CA GLN A 43 -51.29 -2.11 20.94
C GLN A 43 -49.88 -2.71 21.09
N ARG A 44 -49.07 -2.69 20.01
CA ARG A 44 -47.64 -2.93 20.12
C ARG A 44 -47.12 -1.95 21.17
N ARG A 45 -46.62 -2.46 22.29
CA ARG A 45 -45.84 -1.66 23.25
C ARG A 45 -44.82 -0.87 22.42
N ARG A 46 -44.82 0.45 22.56
CA ARG A 46 -43.80 1.32 21.98
C ARG A 46 -42.47 0.79 22.53
N TYR A 47 -41.67 0.13 21.69
CA TYR A 47 -40.34 -0.32 22.09
C TYR A 47 -39.51 0.96 22.28
N GLU A 48 -39.32 1.34 23.53
CA GLU A 48 -38.44 2.45 23.90
C GLU A 48 -37.04 1.85 24.01
N GLU A 49 -36.14 2.32 23.14
CA GLU A 49 -34.77 1.83 23.08
C GLU A 49 -34.07 2.08 24.43
N PRO A 50 -33.38 1.08 25.02
CA PRO A 50 -32.69 1.24 26.29
C PRO A 50 -31.73 2.43 26.28
N LEU A 51 -31.62 3.15 27.40
CA LEU A 51 -30.78 4.35 27.51
C LEU A 51 -29.33 4.07 27.11
N VAL A 52 -28.77 2.94 27.56
CA VAL A 52 -27.41 2.48 27.20
C VAL A 52 -27.24 2.36 25.69
N VAL A 53 -28.22 1.80 24.96
CA VAL A 53 -28.12 1.62 23.50
C VAL A 53 -28.18 2.98 22.79
N LYS A 54 -29.07 3.87 23.23
CA LYS A 54 -29.17 5.23 22.69
C LYS A 54 -27.89 6.03 22.95
N PHE A 55 -27.34 5.93 24.16
CA PHE A 55 -26.08 6.54 24.57
C PHE A 55 -24.92 6.05 23.70
N ARG A 56 -24.77 4.72 23.54
CA ARG A 56 -23.74 4.11 22.68
C ARG A 56 -23.82 4.64 21.25
N LYS A 57 -25.02 4.70 20.66
CA LYS A 57 -25.22 5.27 19.32
C LYS A 57 -24.81 6.74 19.25
N GLN A 58 -25.10 7.53 20.28
CA GLN A 58 -24.73 8.94 20.33
C GLN A 58 -23.21 9.11 20.43
N LEU A 59 -22.55 8.35 21.30
CA LEU A 59 -21.09 8.36 21.44
C LEU A 59 -20.39 7.90 20.16
N LEU A 60 -20.86 6.81 19.55
CA LEU A 60 -20.31 6.30 18.29
C LEU A 60 -20.49 7.28 17.13
N SER A 61 -21.58 8.07 17.08
CA SER A 61 -21.87 9.00 15.97
C SER A 61 -21.41 10.45 16.23
N ILE A 62 -20.62 10.68 17.28
CA ILE A 62 -20.10 12.00 17.60
C ILE A 62 -19.30 12.56 16.43
N ALA A 63 -19.52 13.84 16.12
CA ALA A 63 -18.89 14.57 15.01
C ALA A 63 -19.09 13.96 13.61
N GLU A 64 -20.04 13.04 13.38
CA GLU A 64 -20.32 12.51 12.03
C GLU A 64 -21.37 13.31 11.25
N SER A 65 -21.97 14.35 11.84
CA SER A 65 -23.06 15.10 11.24
C SER A 65 -22.71 16.56 11.08
N ALA A 66 -22.67 17.04 9.83
CA ALA A 66 -22.52 18.47 9.55
C ALA A 66 -23.71 19.32 10.03
N ALA A 67 -24.86 18.70 10.33
CA ALA A 67 -26.07 19.39 10.78
C ALA A 67 -26.14 19.60 12.30
N ARG A 68 -25.48 18.73 13.08
CA ARG A 68 -25.43 18.81 14.54
C ARG A 68 -24.10 19.36 14.98
N ARG A 69 -24.13 20.23 15.99
CA ARG A 69 -22.90 20.76 16.57
C ARG A 69 -22.29 19.72 17.48
N ALA A 70 -21.03 19.37 17.23
CA ALA A 70 -20.32 18.39 18.04
C ALA A 70 -20.23 18.83 19.50
N GLU A 71 -20.17 20.15 19.77
CA GLU A 71 -20.15 20.70 21.13
C GLU A 71 -21.42 20.39 21.92
N ASP A 72 -22.59 20.37 21.26
CA ASP A 72 -23.87 20.06 21.89
C ASP A 72 -23.97 18.55 22.21
N ASP A 73 -23.48 17.70 21.29
CA ASP A 73 -23.38 16.26 21.51
C ASP A 73 -22.41 15.94 22.66
N VAL A 74 -21.25 16.63 22.74
CA VAL A 74 -20.27 16.49 23.83
C VAL A 74 -20.93 16.72 25.19
N VAL A 75 -21.65 17.84 25.34
CA VAL A 75 -22.32 18.19 26.60
C VAL A 75 -23.41 17.19 26.94
N THR A 76 -24.18 16.74 25.94
CA THR A 76 -25.28 15.79 26.14
C THR A 76 -24.76 14.42 26.60
N ILE A 77 -23.69 13.92 25.97
CA ILE A 77 -23.04 12.65 26.34
C ILE A 77 -22.50 12.74 27.76
N ALA A 78 -21.75 13.81 28.07
CA ALA A 78 -21.15 14.01 29.39
C ALA A 78 -22.22 14.09 30.50
N LYS A 79 -23.29 14.85 30.30
CA LYS A 79 -24.40 14.91 31.26
C LYS A 79 -25.07 13.55 31.46
N THR A 80 -25.32 12.82 30.38
CA THR A 80 -25.99 11.52 30.43
C THR A 80 -25.19 10.51 31.27
N VAL A 81 -23.87 10.45 31.08
CA VAL A 81 -23.02 9.54 31.88
C VAL A 81 -22.87 10.01 33.33
N SER A 82 -22.79 11.32 33.58
CA SER A 82 -22.68 11.87 34.93
C SER A 82 -23.96 11.73 35.76
N GLU A 83 -25.13 11.96 35.18
CA GLU A 83 -26.43 11.83 35.87
C GLU A 83 -26.79 10.37 36.17
N ASN A 84 -26.27 9.42 35.38
CA ASN A 84 -26.53 7.98 35.51
C ASN A 84 -25.27 7.22 35.99
N PHE A 85 -24.40 7.86 36.78
CA PHE A 85 -23.13 7.26 37.23
C PHE A 85 -23.29 5.93 38.00
N GLU A 86 -24.41 5.76 38.71
CA GLU A 86 -24.72 4.55 39.47
C GLU A 86 -25.09 3.35 38.57
N ASP A 87 -25.36 3.58 37.28
CA ASP A 87 -25.55 2.53 36.29
C ASP A 87 -24.18 2.00 35.83
N GLU A 88 -23.77 0.86 36.41
CA GLU A 88 -22.49 0.22 36.10
C GLU A 88 -22.36 -0.16 34.61
N GLU A 89 -23.46 -0.52 33.94
CA GLU A 89 -23.42 -0.89 32.53
C GLU A 89 -23.15 0.34 31.66
N LEU A 90 -23.81 1.46 31.96
CA LEU A 90 -23.61 2.72 31.26
C LEU A 90 -22.21 3.28 31.50
N ARG A 91 -21.74 3.30 32.76
CA ARG A 91 -20.38 3.74 33.12
C ARG A 91 -19.32 2.91 32.41
N ARG A 92 -19.39 1.58 32.51
CA ARG A 92 -18.46 0.68 31.82
C ARG A 92 -18.49 0.89 30.31
N SER A 93 -19.68 1.01 29.73
CA SER A 93 -19.83 1.24 28.29
C SER A 93 -19.21 2.57 27.84
N TYR A 94 -19.24 3.62 28.65
CA TYR A 94 -18.54 4.88 28.34
C TYR A 94 -17.02 4.71 28.40
N VAL A 95 -16.51 4.11 29.48
CA VAL A 95 -15.07 3.92 29.71
C VAL A 95 -14.43 3.06 28.61
N GLU A 96 -15.05 1.94 28.26
CA GLU A 96 -14.57 1.05 27.20
C GLU A 96 -14.62 1.75 25.84
N LEU A 97 -15.79 2.27 25.43
CA LEU A 97 -15.95 2.90 24.13
C LEU A 97 -15.13 4.17 23.94
N ALA A 98 -14.85 4.94 25.00
CA ALA A 98 -14.00 6.12 24.90
C ALA A 98 -12.58 5.73 24.47
N ILE A 99 -12.02 4.68 25.06
CA ILE A 99 -10.67 4.22 24.73
C ILE A 99 -10.66 3.47 23.39
N ASP A 100 -11.68 2.66 23.10
CA ASP A 100 -11.80 1.98 21.81
C ASP A 100 -11.90 3.00 20.66
N LEU A 101 -12.69 4.06 20.81
CA LEU A 101 -12.80 5.12 19.79
C LEU A 101 -11.50 5.91 19.61
N VAL A 102 -10.71 6.12 20.66
CA VAL A 102 -9.40 6.77 20.57
C VAL A 102 -8.42 5.93 19.73
N ILE A 103 -8.47 4.61 19.87
CA ILE A 103 -7.59 3.69 19.16
C ILE A 103 -8.09 3.42 17.74
N GLU A 104 -9.38 3.17 17.55
CA GLU A 104 -9.96 2.76 16.26
C GLU A 104 -10.29 3.93 15.33
N GLN A 105 -10.60 5.11 15.88
CA GLN A 105 -11.14 6.25 15.14
C GLN A 105 -10.43 7.56 15.53
N PRO A 106 -9.16 7.74 15.13
CA PRO A 106 -8.31 8.84 15.59
C PRO A 106 -8.86 10.24 15.26
N LEU A 107 -9.66 10.37 14.20
CA LEU A 107 -10.42 11.58 13.87
C LEU A 107 -11.30 12.09 15.02
N LYS A 108 -11.73 11.20 15.92
CA LYS A 108 -12.65 11.52 17.02
C LYS A 108 -11.94 11.88 18.33
N ILE A 109 -10.62 11.76 18.42
CA ILE A 109 -9.86 11.96 19.66
C ILE A 109 -10.20 13.30 20.36
N PRO A 110 -10.21 14.47 19.68
CA PRO A 110 -10.53 15.73 20.35
C PRO A 110 -11.96 15.80 20.92
N PHE A 111 -12.90 15.11 20.28
CA PHE A 111 -14.31 15.09 20.69
C PHE A 111 -14.52 14.17 21.89
N ILE A 112 -13.89 12.99 21.89
CA ILE A 112 -13.90 12.06 23.04
C ILE A 112 -13.15 12.67 24.23
N ALA A 113 -12.04 13.36 24.00
CA ALA A 113 -11.36 14.10 25.06
C ALA A 113 -12.27 15.18 25.64
N ALA A 114 -13.02 15.91 24.81
CA ALA A 114 -13.95 16.92 25.30
C ALA A 114 -15.14 16.32 26.09
N THR A 115 -15.63 15.12 25.76
CA THR A 115 -16.63 14.46 26.61
C THR A 115 -16.07 14.14 27.99
N ALA A 116 -14.80 13.70 28.07
CA ALA A 116 -14.13 13.44 29.35
C ALA A 116 -13.86 14.73 30.13
N LEU A 117 -13.43 15.82 29.49
CA LEU A 117 -13.25 17.13 30.13
C LEU A 117 -14.56 17.64 30.73
N VAL A 118 -15.66 17.61 29.97
CA VAL A 118 -16.96 18.06 30.47
C VAL A 118 -17.51 17.12 31.53
N ALA A 119 -17.28 15.81 31.43
CA ALA A 119 -17.66 14.86 32.47
C ALA A 119 -16.90 15.11 33.77
N ASN A 120 -15.64 15.55 33.71
CA ASN A 120 -14.84 15.92 34.89
C ASN A 120 -15.50 17.04 35.69
N ASP A 121 -16.07 18.04 35.00
CA ASP A 121 -16.76 19.17 35.64
C ASP A 121 -18.02 18.74 36.40
N TYR A 122 -18.67 17.66 35.96
CA TYR A 122 -19.89 17.13 36.59
C TYR A 122 -19.61 16.05 37.64
N LYS A 123 -18.72 15.10 37.34
CA LYS A 123 -18.44 13.91 38.15
C LYS A 123 -17.01 13.39 37.89
N PRO A 124 -16.00 13.85 38.65
CA PRO A 124 -14.59 13.52 38.45
C PRO A 124 -14.27 12.02 38.48
N GLU A 125 -15.03 11.22 39.24
CA GLU A 125 -14.79 9.78 39.39
C GLU A 125 -14.94 9.01 38.07
N ILE A 126 -15.75 9.51 37.13
CA ILE A 126 -15.86 8.93 35.77
C ILE A 126 -14.52 9.03 35.04
N VAL A 127 -13.82 10.14 35.22
CA VAL A 127 -12.56 10.41 34.55
C VAL A 127 -11.42 9.60 35.15
N GLU A 128 -11.45 9.32 36.46
CA GLU A 128 -10.53 8.38 37.09
C GLU A 128 -10.60 6.99 36.44
N ASP A 129 -11.82 6.48 36.18
CA ASP A 129 -12.02 5.20 35.50
C ASP A 129 -11.50 5.23 34.04
N VAL A 130 -11.73 6.32 33.31
CA VAL A 130 -11.20 6.52 31.95
C VAL A 130 -9.67 6.57 31.96
N LEU A 131 -9.06 7.32 32.87
CA LEU A 131 -7.60 7.44 33.01
C LEU A 131 -6.95 6.12 33.39
N LYS A 132 -7.60 5.33 34.27
CA LYS A 132 -7.14 3.98 34.62
C LYS A 132 -7.14 3.05 33.39
N ARG A 133 -8.24 3.02 32.63
CA ARG A 133 -8.33 2.22 31.40
C ARG A 133 -7.31 2.68 30.36
N ALA A 134 -7.14 3.99 30.17
CA ALA A 134 -6.14 4.57 29.27
C ALA A 134 -4.71 4.16 29.67
N ARG A 135 -4.41 4.17 30.97
CA ARG A 135 -3.11 3.76 31.51
C ARG A 135 -2.82 2.29 31.28
N ASP A 136 -3.78 1.42 31.55
CA ASP A 136 -3.62 -0.01 31.36
C ASP A 136 -3.42 -0.34 29.86
N SER A 137 -4.18 0.29 28.96
CA SER A 137 -3.95 0.20 27.51
C SER A 137 -2.57 0.73 27.11
N LEU A 138 -2.20 1.92 27.58
CA LEU A 138 -0.95 2.56 27.19
C LEU A 138 0.26 1.72 27.61
N GLN A 139 0.26 1.20 28.83
CA GLN A 139 1.32 0.30 29.30
C GLN A 139 1.39 -0.96 28.44
N GLN A 140 0.25 -1.60 28.14
CA GLN A 140 0.20 -2.78 27.28
C GLN A 140 0.82 -2.53 25.90
N TYR A 141 0.50 -1.39 25.26
CA TYR A 141 1.03 -1.08 23.94
C TYR A 141 2.50 -0.65 23.96
N VAL A 142 2.95 0.03 25.02
CA VAL A 142 4.39 0.33 25.23
C VAL A 142 5.18 -0.98 25.38
N ASP A 143 4.69 -1.92 26.19
CA ASP A 143 5.34 -3.22 26.42
C ASP A 143 5.39 -4.07 25.13
N ALA A 144 4.37 -3.96 24.28
CA ALA A 144 4.28 -4.67 23.01
C ALA A 144 5.03 -3.97 21.85
N GLY A 145 5.51 -2.74 22.02
CA GLY A 145 6.09 -1.95 20.93
C GLY A 145 5.06 -1.50 19.87
N ALA A 146 3.79 -1.37 20.25
CA ALA A 146 2.69 -0.95 19.38
C ALA A 146 2.60 0.59 19.30
N TRP A 147 3.57 1.17 18.59
CA TRP A 147 3.87 2.60 18.64
C TRP A 147 2.79 3.52 18.03
N ARG A 148 1.92 3.00 17.14
CA ARG A 148 0.75 3.75 16.64
C ARG A 148 -0.23 3.99 17.77
N GLU A 149 -0.59 2.95 18.49
CA GLU A 149 -1.58 2.99 19.57
C GLU A 149 -1.08 3.85 20.73
N VAL A 150 0.23 3.76 21.04
CA VAL A 150 0.91 4.68 21.98
C VAL A 150 0.73 6.14 21.55
N LYS A 151 0.97 6.46 20.27
CA LYS A 151 0.77 7.81 19.71
C LYS A 151 -0.68 8.30 19.91
N LEU A 152 -1.66 7.46 19.60
CA LEU A 152 -3.08 7.83 19.70
C LEU A 152 -3.51 8.08 21.15
N LEU A 153 -3.09 7.22 22.08
CA LEU A 153 -3.37 7.39 23.51
C LEU A 153 -2.67 8.62 24.10
N LEU A 154 -1.42 8.89 23.71
CA LEU A 154 -0.71 10.10 24.16
C LEU A 154 -1.36 11.38 23.63
N ARG A 155 -1.88 11.38 22.41
CA ARG A 155 -2.68 12.52 21.89
C ARG A 155 -3.97 12.72 22.67
N PHE A 156 -4.67 11.63 23.01
CA PHE A 156 -5.86 11.70 23.85
C PHE A 156 -5.53 12.28 25.22
N LEU A 157 -4.49 11.77 25.90
CA LEU A 157 -4.02 12.33 27.16
C LEU A 157 -3.56 13.78 27.01
N GLY A 158 -2.92 14.14 25.90
CA GLY A 158 -2.54 15.53 25.60
C GLY A 158 -3.74 16.46 25.51
N CYS A 159 -4.86 16.02 24.92
CA CYS A 159 -6.11 16.80 24.92
C CYS A 159 -6.69 17.00 26.34
N LEU A 160 -6.35 16.12 27.29
CA LEU A 160 -6.76 16.18 28.69
C LEU A 160 -5.78 16.96 29.58
N GLN A 161 -4.78 17.67 29.03
CA GLN A 161 -3.74 18.32 29.83
C GLN A 161 -4.27 19.23 30.95
N SER A 162 -5.42 19.89 30.74
CA SER A 162 -5.98 20.83 31.72
C SER A 162 -6.42 20.20 33.03
N ILE A 163 -6.70 18.89 33.05
CA ILE A 163 -7.16 18.18 34.25
C ILE A 163 -6.01 17.51 35.02
N PHE A 164 -4.76 17.62 34.57
CA PHE A 164 -3.63 17.02 35.28
C PHE A 164 -3.00 17.94 36.32
N GLU A 165 -2.46 17.31 37.37
CA GLU A 165 -1.52 17.91 38.31
C GLU A 165 -0.10 17.99 37.72
N GLY A 166 0.66 19.01 38.11
CA GLY A 166 2.05 19.19 37.68
C GLY A 166 2.21 19.35 36.17
N ASP A 167 3.18 18.62 35.62
CA ASP A 167 3.59 18.70 34.21
C ASP A 167 2.75 17.81 33.26
N GLY A 168 1.79 17.04 33.77
CA GLY A 168 0.88 16.21 32.96
C GLY A 168 1.63 15.23 32.05
N VAL A 169 1.45 15.34 30.73
CA VAL A 169 2.04 14.42 29.74
C VAL A 169 3.54 14.63 29.48
N PHE A 170 4.12 15.78 29.83
CA PHE A 170 5.52 16.08 29.48
C PHE A 170 6.57 15.09 30.02
N PRO A 171 6.47 14.56 31.26
CA PRO A 171 7.43 13.60 31.78
C PRO A 171 7.56 12.32 30.94
N ILE A 172 6.45 11.78 30.44
CA ILE A 172 6.51 10.59 29.56
C ILE A 172 7.10 10.94 28.19
N LEU A 173 6.85 12.15 27.67
CA LEU A 173 7.46 12.59 26.41
C LEU A 173 8.98 12.78 26.56
N GLU A 174 9.44 13.29 27.69
CA GLU A 174 10.87 13.39 28.04
C GLU A 174 11.52 12.01 28.19
N GLU A 175 10.82 11.04 28.78
CA GLU A 175 11.30 9.66 28.88
C GLU A 175 11.40 9.00 27.49
N LEU A 176 10.41 9.18 26.61
CA LEU A 176 10.49 8.71 25.23
C LEU A 176 11.65 9.35 24.47
N PHE A 177 11.90 10.64 24.68
CA PHE A 177 13.05 11.32 24.08
C PHE A 177 14.38 10.74 24.59
N ALA A 178 14.50 10.49 25.89
CA ALA A 178 15.69 9.86 26.47
C ALA A 178 15.96 8.49 25.84
N ARG A 179 14.92 7.66 25.64
CA ARG A 179 15.05 6.38 24.93
C ARG A 179 15.44 6.54 23.47
N ALA A 180 14.89 7.55 22.78
CA ALA A 180 15.29 7.84 21.41
C ALA A 180 16.78 8.21 21.30
N VAL A 181 17.28 8.99 22.26
CA VAL A 181 18.72 9.34 22.34
C VAL A 181 19.57 8.10 22.62
N ASP A 182 19.16 7.23 23.55
CA ASP A 182 19.88 5.98 23.85
C ASP A 182 20.00 5.10 22.58
N LEU A 183 18.92 4.94 21.82
CA LEU A 183 18.88 4.18 20.57
C LEU A 183 19.78 4.80 19.49
N GLN A 184 19.65 6.10 19.25
CA GLN A 184 20.43 6.84 18.25
C GLN A 184 21.93 6.90 18.59
N THR A 185 22.26 6.88 19.88
CA THR A 185 23.66 6.79 20.35
C THR A 185 24.24 5.39 20.13
N ALA A 186 23.42 4.35 20.30
CA ALA A 186 23.82 2.96 20.04
C ALA A 186 23.98 2.67 18.54
N SER A 187 23.09 3.22 17.71
CA SER A 187 23.12 3.13 16.25
C SER A 187 22.46 4.37 15.63
N SER A 188 23.20 5.15 14.84
CA SER A 188 22.65 6.31 14.14
C SER A 188 21.62 5.95 13.06
N GLU A 189 21.56 4.67 12.66
CA GLU A 189 20.60 4.14 11.68
C GLU A 189 19.35 3.54 12.37
N ASP A 190 19.16 3.74 13.68
CA ASP A 190 18.02 3.19 14.41
C ASP A 190 16.71 3.92 14.07
N LEU A 191 15.82 3.21 13.39
CA LEU A 191 14.53 3.75 12.93
C LEU A 191 13.51 3.92 14.06
N LEU A 192 13.63 3.18 15.16
CA LEU A 192 12.72 3.29 16.28
C LEU A 192 12.93 4.60 17.03
N GLY A 193 14.18 5.06 17.19
CA GLY A 193 14.48 6.38 17.76
C GLY A 193 13.79 7.52 16.99
N LEU A 194 13.76 7.45 15.66
CA LEU A 194 13.03 8.40 14.82
C LEU A 194 11.50 8.32 15.05
N GLU A 195 10.94 7.12 15.17
CA GLU A 195 9.51 6.93 15.43
C GLU A 195 9.11 7.52 16.79
N LEU A 196 9.91 7.33 17.84
CA LEU A 196 9.65 7.89 19.17
C LEU A 196 9.62 9.43 19.13
N VAL A 197 10.56 10.05 18.42
CA VAL A 197 10.54 11.51 18.22
C VAL A 197 9.30 11.95 17.43
N LYS A 198 8.92 11.20 16.39
CA LYS A 198 7.69 11.47 15.60
C LYS A 198 6.44 11.45 16.50
N ILE A 199 6.34 10.51 17.43
CA ILE A 199 5.24 10.44 18.41
C ILE A 199 5.18 11.68 19.29
N ILE A 200 6.33 12.14 19.79
CA ILE A 200 6.43 13.35 20.62
C ILE A 200 5.93 14.56 19.84
N LEU A 201 6.47 14.77 18.64
CA LEU A 201 6.11 15.90 17.78
C LEU A 201 4.63 15.92 17.42
N PHE A 202 4.02 14.76 17.19
CA PHE A 202 2.58 14.68 16.95
C PHE A 202 1.71 14.82 18.20
N THR A 203 2.27 14.66 19.40
CA THR A 203 1.52 14.82 20.65
C THR A 203 1.43 16.29 21.06
N ILE A 204 2.52 17.06 20.88
CA ILE A 204 2.62 18.47 21.29
C ILE A 204 1.43 19.34 20.79
N PRO A 205 1.01 19.29 19.51
CA PRO A 205 -0.13 20.08 19.03
C PRO A 205 -1.42 19.85 19.80
N TYR A 206 -1.70 18.61 20.21
CA TYR A 206 -2.93 18.29 20.95
C TYR A 206 -2.87 18.78 22.40
N VAL A 207 -1.67 18.80 22.99
CA VAL A 207 -1.41 19.44 24.30
C VAL A 207 -1.67 20.93 24.22
N MET A 208 -1.13 21.61 23.20
CA MET A 208 -1.25 23.06 23.03
C MET A 208 -2.65 23.50 22.55
N ALA A 209 -3.41 22.61 21.91
CA ALA A 209 -4.81 22.87 21.55
C ALA A 209 -5.78 22.70 22.73
N SER A 210 -5.36 22.00 23.80
CA SER A 210 -6.15 21.74 25.00
C SER A 210 -6.54 23.04 25.74
N PRO A 211 -7.42 22.99 26.76
CA PRO A 211 -7.73 24.15 27.59
C PRO A 211 -6.59 24.60 28.52
N ALA A 212 -5.50 23.83 28.60
CA ALA A 212 -4.40 24.11 29.50
C ALA A 212 -3.59 25.35 29.07
N THR A 213 -3.05 26.09 30.03
CA THR A 213 -2.23 27.29 29.79
C THR A 213 -0.92 27.22 30.58
N GLY A 214 0.16 27.82 30.08
CA GLY A 214 1.44 27.87 30.78
C GLY A 214 2.42 26.73 30.45
N PHE A 215 2.12 25.94 29.43
CA PHE A 215 2.92 24.81 28.96
C PHE A 215 3.80 25.15 27.74
N GLU A 216 3.75 26.41 27.26
CA GLU A 216 4.45 26.87 26.07
C GLU A 216 5.97 26.71 26.20
N ALA A 217 6.54 27.05 27.37
CA ALA A 217 7.98 26.94 27.62
C ALA A 217 8.45 25.48 27.63
N GLN A 218 7.64 24.56 28.15
CA GLN A 218 7.95 23.13 28.16
C GLN A 218 7.88 22.54 26.75
N ALA A 219 6.86 22.93 25.97
CA ALA A 219 6.74 22.54 24.57
C ALA A 219 7.93 23.03 23.73
N ILE A 220 8.34 24.29 23.90
CA ILE A 220 9.51 24.86 23.21
C ILE A 220 10.80 24.13 23.61
N ALA A 221 11.03 23.92 24.91
CA ALA A 221 12.22 23.21 25.39
C ALA A 221 12.31 21.77 24.84
N LEU A 222 11.17 21.08 24.73
CA LEU A 222 11.12 19.74 24.15
C LEU A 222 11.35 19.77 22.64
N LEU A 223 10.79 20.75 21.92
CA LEU A 223 11.05 20.95 20.49
C LEU A 223 12.54 21.24 20.20
N GLU A 224 13.21 22.01 21.05
CA GLU A 224 14.65 22.27 20.92
C GLU A 224 15.48 20.98 21.09
N LYS A 225 15.05 20.09 21.98
CA LYS A 225 15.69 18.78 22.17
C LYS A 225 15.49 17.84 20.98
N THR A 226 14.26 17.74 20.48
CA THR A 226 13.92 16.82 19.37
C THR A 226 14.59 17.21 18.06
N ASP A 227 14.91 18.49 17.86
CA ASP A 227 15.58 18.99 16.66
C ASP A 227 16.92 18.27 16.37
N ILE A 228 17.64 17.87 17.41
CA ILE A 228 18.93 17.15 17.30
C ILE A 228 18.75 15.86 16.49
N ILE A 229 17.66 15.13 16.72
CA ILE A 229 17.36 13.88 16.01
C ILE A 229 16.61 14.16 14.71
N ALA A 230 15.59 15.03 14.76
CA ALA A 230 14.71 15.30 13.61
C ALA A 230 15.43 15.95 12.42
N SER A 231 16.46 16.76 12.67
CA SER A 231 17.24 17.44 11.63
C SER A 231 18.43 16.62 11.11
N THR A 232 18.69 15.44 11.68
CA THR A 232 19.76 14.56 11.19
C THR A 232 19.28 13.76 9.97
N PRO A 233 19.94 13.88 8.80
CA PRO A 233 19.58 13.10 7.62
C PRO A 233 19.85 11.61 7.84
N HIS A 234 18.90 10.76 7.46
CA HIS A 234 19.02 9.30 7.56
C HIS A 234 19.33 8.71 6.18
N ALA A 235 20.26 7.75 6.08
CA ALA A 235 20.74 7.21 4.80
C ALA A 235 19.62 6.60 3.93
N LEU A 236 18.65 5.95 4.58
CA LEU A 236 17.47 5.39 3.91
C LEU A 236 16.51 6.41 3.29
N VAL A 237 16.59 7.72 3.63
CA VAL A 237 15.68 8.75 3.07
C VAL A 237 15.81 8.83 1.56
N ASP A 238 17.02 8.84 1.02
CA ASP A 238 17.27 8.91 -0.42
C ASP A 238 16.72 7.67 -1.17
N LEU A 239 16.68 6.52 -0.50
CA LEU A 239 16.14 5.28 -1.07
C LEU A 239 14.61 5.30 -1.16
N VAL A 240 13.94 5.96 -0.23
CA VAL A 240 12.47 6.04 -0.16
C VAL A 240 11.91 7.31 -0.82
N ASP A 241 12.76 8.13 -1.44
CA ASP A 241 12.31 9.30 -2.18
C ASP A 241 11.49 8.92 -3.42
N PRO A 242 10.23 9.38 -3.51
CA PRO A 242 9.31 9.02 -4.58
C PRO A 242 9.70 9.59 -5.95
N TYR A 243 10.62 10.56 -6.01
CA TYR A 243 11.12 11.12 -7.26
C TYR A 243 12.61 10.83 -7.43
N ALA A 244 13.05 10.66 -8.67
CA ALA A 244 14.45 10.54 -9.02
C ALA A 244 15.08 11.93 -8.98
N LEU A 245 16.20 12.05 -8.27
CA LEU A 245 16.99 13.27 -8.25
C LEU A 245 17.46 13.56 -9.68
N ASP A 246 17.01 14.70 -10.21
CA ASP A 246 17.44 15.21 -11.50
C ASP A 246 18.95 15.43 -11.46
N ASN A 247 19.66 15.01 -12.52
CA ASN A 247 21.12 15.07 -12.61
C ASN A 247 21.62 16.51 -12.30
N GLY A 248 22.07 16.75 -11.06
CA GLY A 248 22.80 17.97 -10.67
C GLY A 248 22.06 19.01 -9.81
N LYS A 249 20.85 18.77 -9.31
CA LYS A 249 20.28 19.63 -8.24
C LYS A 249 20.10 18.82 -6.96
N PRO A 250 20.91 19.07 -5.90
CA PRO A 250 20.66 18.51 -4.59
C PRO A 250 19.45 19.22 -4.00
N VAL A 251 18.26 18.76 -4.34
CA VAL A 251 17.07 19.06 -3.54
C VAL A 251 17.15 18.10 -2.37
N THR A 252 17.58 18.60 -1.21
CA THR A 252 17.51 17.83 0.04
C THR A 252 16.05 17.50 0.29
N VAL A 253 15.67 16.24 0.09
CA VAL A 253 14.29 15.79 0.33
C VAL A 253 14.08 15.72 1.84
N GLN A 254 13.17 16.56 2.33
CA GLN A 254 12.88 16.65 3.74
C GLN A 254 12.03 15.46 4.17
N SER A 255 12.49 14.72 5.18
CA SER A 255 11.70 13.65 5.80
C SER A 255 10.48 14.23 6.53
N VAL A 256 9.44 13.42 6.74
CA VAL A 256 8.24 13.83 7.49
C VAL A 256 8.58 14.32 8.89
N ILE A 257 9.56 13.69 9.56
CA ILE A 257 9.98 14.11 10.90
C ILE A 257 10.64 15.50 10.88
N SER A 258 11.51 15.76 9.90
CA SER A 258 12.15 17.07 9.75
C SER A 258 11.13 18.14 9.35
N LEU A 259 10.19 17.80 8.48
CA LEU A 259 9.10 18.67 8.07
C LEU A 259 8.22 19.05 9.27
N LEU A 260 7.83 18.06 10.06
CA LEU A 260 7.01 18.27 11.25
C LEU A 260 7.75 19.14 12.28
N GLN A 261 9.04 18.90 12.49
CA GLN A 261 9.89 19.70 13.37
C GLN A 261 9.88 21.19 12.95
N SER A 262 10.12 21.49 11.67
CA SER A 262 10.15 22.89 11.19
C SER A 262 8.77 23.55 11.24
N GLN A 263 7.71 22.82 10.92
CA GLN A 263 6.32 23.30 11.01
C GLN A 263 5.96 23.65 12.46
N LEU A 264 6.32 22.81 13.43
CA LEU A 264 6.03 23.06 14.84
C LEU A 264 6.83 24.24 15.42
N GLN A 265 8.08 24.42 15.00
CA GLN A 265 8.86 25.62 15.35
C GLN A 265 8.19 26.89 14.80
N SER A 266 7.69 26.85 13.56
CA SER A 266 6.94 27.97 12.98
C SER A 266 5.60 28.20 13.68
N GLU A 267 4.93 27.14 14.14
CA GLU A 267 3.69 27.22 14.89
C GLU A 267 3.89 27.80 16.29
N ALA A 268 4.97 27.41 16.97
CA ALA A 268 5.37 27.96 18.26
C ALA A 268 5.61 29.47 18.17
N ASN A 269 6.26 29.94 17.09
CA ASN A 269 6.48 31.37 16.83
C ASN A 269 5.18 32.15 16.59
N ARG A 270 4.12 31.47 16.12
CA ARG A 270 2.77 32.04 15.93
C ARG A 270 1.89 31.94 17.18
N GLY A 271 2.41 31.42 18.28
CA GLY A 271 1.69 31.30 19.55
C GLY A 271 0.69 30.14 19.58
N TRP A 272 0.95 29.05 18.85
CA TRP A 272 0.15 27.82 18.89
C TRP A 272 -1.33 28.04 18.51
N GLU A 273 -1.58 28.71 17.39
CA GLU A 273 -2.94 28.96 16.89
C GLU A 273 -3.66 27.63 16.61
N LEU A 274 -2.98 26.71 15.92
CA LEU A 274 -3.43 25.37 15.57
C LEU A 274 -4.82 25.39 14.95
N ALA A 275 -4.99 26.24 13.93
CA ALA A 275 -6.30 26.61 13.37
C ALA A 275 -7.14 25.40 12.91
N CYS A 276 -6.51 24.31 12.44
CA CYS A 276 -7.22 23.12 11.97
C CYS A 276 -7.71 22.19 13.10
N VAL A 277 -7.14 22.26 14.31
CA VAL A 277 -7.46 21.32 15.41
C VAL A 277 -8.74 21.76 16.10
N PRO A 278 -9.79 20.90 16.15
CA PRO A 278 -11.06 21.27 16.75
C PRO A 278 -10.94 21.44 18.27
N ARG A 279 -11.67 22.42 18.81
CA ARG A 279 -11.73 22.70 20.27
C ARG A 279 -13.16 22.56 20.80
N PRO A 280 -13.76 21.35 20.76
CA PRO A 280 -15.19 21.14 21.02
C PRO A 280 -15.60 21.39 22.48
N TRP A 281 -14.64 21.54 23.39
CA TRP A 281 -14.85 21.96 24.78
C TRP A 281 -15.21 23.46 24.93
N LYS A 282 -14.92 24.30 23.93
CA LYS A 282 -15.24 25.74 23.96
C LYS A 282 -16.76 25.94 23.79
N ARG A 283 -17.49 25.95 24.90
CA ARG A 283 -18.91 26.36 24.93
C ARG A 283 -19.04 27.80 24.43
N ARG A 284 -20.15 28.14 23.74
CA ARG A 284 -20.62 29.53 23.78
C ARG A 284 -21.09 29.77 25.22
N LYS A 285 -20.47 30.74 25.91
CA LYS A 285 -20.97 31.22 27.21
C LYS A 285 -22.44 31.62 27.01
N ASN A 286 -23.37 30.83 27.55
CA ASN A 286 -24.71 31.32 27.81
C ASN A 286 -24.64 32.08 29.13
N GLU A 287 -25.42 33.16 29.26
CA GLU A 287 -25.38 34.11 30.39
C GLU A 287 -25.73 33.50 31.77
N GLU A 288 -25.95 32.18 31.85
CA GLU A 288 -26.34 31.44 33.06
C GLU A 288 -25.21 30.63 33.71
N ASP A 289 -24.01 30.57 33.12
CA ASP A 289 -22.86 29.89 33.73
C ASP A 289 -22.28 30.78 34.85
N GLY A 290 -22.57 30.43 36.10
CA GLY A 290 -21.96 31.03 37.30
C GLY A 290 -20.43 30.87 37.35
N PRO A 291 -19.76 31.47 38.35
CA PRO A 291 -18.30 31.38 38.47
C PRO A 291 -17.85 29.91 38.55
N VAL A 292 -16.98 29.51 37.62
CA VAL A 292 -16.39 28.18 37.54
C VAL A 292 -15.60 27.91 38.82
N GLU A 293 -16.07 26.99 39.66
CA GLU A 293 -15.30 26.45 40.78
C GLU A 293 -14.00 25.81 40.25
N ALA A 294 -12.96 25.72 41.09
CA ALA A 294 -11.69 25.14 40.67
C ALA A 294 -11.90 23.70 40.14
N VAL A 295 -11.61 23.50 38.86
CA VAL A 295 -11.78 22.21 38.18
C VAL A 295 -10.93 21.14 38.90
N PRO A 296 -11.52 20.00 39.30
CA PRO A 296 -10.81 18.91 39.96
C PRO A 296 -9.66 18.40 39.08
N LYS A 297 -8.48 18.29 39.68
CA LYS A 297 -7.27 17.78 39.02
C LYS A 297 -6.99 16.34 39.42
N HIS A 298 -6.34 15.62 38.53
CA HIS A 298 -5.97 14.22 38.65
C HIS A 298 -4.46 14.05 38.53
N ALA A 299 -3.90 13.08 39.24
CA ALA A 299 -2.52 12.68 39.02
C ALA A 299 -2.37 12.09 37.60
N PHE A 300 -1.28 12.43 36.91
CA PHE A 300 -0.97 11.82 35.62
C PHE A 300 -0.74 10.29 35.81
N PRO A 301 -1.25 9.43 34.91
CA PRO A 301 -1.09 8.00 35.08
C PRO A 301 0.38 7.57 35.01
N GLN A 302 0.82 6.72 35.94
CA GLN A 302 2.18 6.20 35.94
C GLN A 302 2.36 5.15 34.83
N ILE A 303 3.23 5.47 33.88
CA ILE A 303 3.65 4.64 32.75
C ILE A 303 5.15 4.41 32.88
N THR A 304 5.59 3.17 32.66
CA THR A 304 7.01 2.80 32.65
C THR A 304 7.44 2.54 31.21
N VAL A 305 8.46 3.23 30.71
CA VAL A 305 9.03 2.94 29.38
C VAL A 305 10.17 1.92 29.51
N PRO A 306 10.06 0.73 28.89
CA PRO A 306 11.11 -0.29 28.93
C PRO A 306 12.47 0.22 28.46
N ASN A 307 13.53 -0.38 28.99
CA ASN A 307 14.91 -0.18 28.52
C ASN A 307 15.61 -1.54 28.37
N PRO A 308 15.89 -2.02 27.15
CA PRO A 308 15.60 -1.38 25.87
C PRO A 308 14.11 -1.38 25.54
N VAL A 309 13.68 -0.41 24.72
CA VAL A 309 12.31 -0.38 24.18
C VAL A 309 12.12 -1.51 23.16
N GLN A 310 10.92 -2.08 23.13
CA GLN A 310 10.60 -3.18 22.21
C GLN A 310 10.28 -2.65 20.82
N LYS A 311 10.83 -3.30 19.80
CA LYS A 311 10.42 -3.07 18.41
C LYS A 311 9.18 -3.90 18.12
N GLY A 312 8.10 -3.24 17.71
CA GLY A 312 6.85 -3.91 17.37
C GLY A 312 6.92 -4.68 16.06
N THR A 313 5.83 -5.36 15.71
CA THR A 313 5.70 -6.15 14.48
C THR A 313 5.62 -5.30 13.21
N ARG A 314 5.24 -4.03 13.32
CA ARG A 314 5.14 -3.09 12.20
C ARG A 314 6.52 -2.60 11.82
N ALA A 315 6.91 -2.81 10.56
CA ALA A 315 8.15 -2.26 10.03
C ALA A 315 8.12 -0.73 10.05
N ILE A 316 9.22 -0.13 10.50
CA ILE A 316 9.38 1.33 10.58
C ILE A 316 10.40 1.72 9.52
N PHE A 317 10.07 2.72 8.71
CA PHE A 317 10.96 3.32 7.71
C PHE A 317 10.81 4.84 7.73
N PRO A 318 11.83 5.60 7.29
CA PRO A 318 11.67 7.02 7.09
C PRO A 318 10.55 7.28 6.07
N GLU A 319 9.74 8.29 6.33
CA GLU A 319 8.64 8.69 5.46
C GLU A 319 8.98 10.03 4.79
N ILE A 320 8.56 10.18 3.54
CA ILE A 320 8.67 11.44 2.79
C ILE A 320 7.26 11.92 2.48
N TYR A 321 7.05 13.22 2.66
CA TYR A 321 5.76 13.82 2.39
C TYR A 321 5.53 13.89 0.87
N LEU A 322 4.63 13.04 0.38
CA LEU A 322 4.18 13.06 -1.02
C LEU A 322 2.79 13.68 -1.12
N SER A 323 2.64 14.59 -2.09
CA SER A 323 1.33 15.11 -2.49
C SER A 323 1.14 15.03 -4.00
N VAL A 324 -0.02 14.54 -4.42
CA VAL A 324 -0.46 14.51 -5.83
C VAL A 324 -1.13 15.81 -6.28
N TYR A 325 -1.18 16.80 -5.38
CA TYR A 325 -1.68 18.16 -5.64
C TYR A 325 -0.58 19.22 -5.51
N ALA A 326 0.69 18.80 -5.45
CA ALA A 326 1.82 19.72 -5.44
C ALA A 326 1.89 20.58 -6.72
N ASN A 327 2.47 21.77 -6.61
CA ASN A 327 2.74 22.69 -7.72
C ASN A 327 1.51 23.08 -8.57
N GLN A 328 0.33 23.21 -7.94
CA GLN A 328 -0.87 23.73 -8.58
C GLN A 328 -0.96 25.26 -8.41
N ASP A 329 -1.61 25.94 -9.36
CA ASP A 329 -1.82 27.40 -9.31
C ASP A 329 -2.64 27.86 -8.10
N LEU A 330 -3.49 26.97 -7.57
CA LEU A 330 -4.32 27.19 -6.39
C LEU A 330 -4.06 26.07 -5.38
N GLU A 331 -3.88 26.45 -4.12
CA GLU A 331 -3.64 25.51 -3.03
C GLU A 331 -4.95 24.84 -2.60
N THR A 332 -5.18 23.62 -3.07
CA THR A 332 -6.35 22.83 -2.67
C THR A 332 -6.09 21.87 -1.52
N VAL A 333 -4.83 21.73 -1.12
CA VAL A 333 -4.39 21.03 0.09
C VAL A 333 -3.49 21.98 0.89
N PRO A 334 -3.33 21.79 2.21
CA PRO A 334 -2.43 22.64 2.98
C PRO A 334 -0.99 22.56 2.45
N PRO A 335 -0.29 23.69 2.31
CA PRO A 335 1.10 23.70 1.88
C PRO A 335 1.99 23.06 2.95
N THR A 336 3.14 22.53 2.54
CA THR A 336 4.12 21.92 3.47
C THR A 336 4.72 22.91 4.46
N SER A 337 4.56 24.22 4.27
CA SER A 337 4.91 25.21 5.28
C SER A 337 3.92 25.27 6.46
N ASP A 338 2.71 24.73 6.31
CA ASP A 338 1.66 24.74 7.32
C ASP A 338 1.58 23.39 8.05
N ILE A 339 1.56 23.42 9.38
CA ILE A 339 1.39 22.25 10.25
C ILE A 339 0.11 21.45 9.94
N ALA A 340 -0.92 22.11 9.39
CA ALA A 340 -2.14 21.45 8.94
C ALA A 340 -1.84 20.33 7.92
N SER A 341 -0.82 20.45 7.07
CA SER A 341 -0.48 19.42 6.09
C SER A 341 -0.15 18.09 6.79
N SER A 342 0.64 18.14 7.87
CA SER A 342 1.08 16.96 8.61
C SER A 342 0.00 16.43 9.54
N LEU A 343 -0.73 17.32 10.24
CA LEU A 343 -1.79 16.90 11.17
C LEU A 343 -2.99 16.26 10.45
N LEU A 344 -3.44 16.85 9.35
CA LEU A 344 -4.52 16.27 8.55
C LEU A 344 -4.08 14.93 7.94
N ARG A 345 -2.87 14.87 7.37
CA ARG A 345 -2.33 13.65 6.75
C ARG A 345 -2.26 12.51 7.74
N ASP A 346 -1.66 12.74 8.91
CA ASP A 346 -1.41 11.70 9.88
C ASP A 346 -2.70 11.05 10.39
N VAL A 347 -3.71 11.86 10.75
CA VAL A 347 -4.99 11.34 11.27
C VAL A 347 -5.74 10.55 10.20
N LEU A 348 -5.68 10.98 8.93
CA LEU A 348 -6.29 10.26 7.82
C LEU A 348 -5.56 8.96 7.50
N VAL A 349 -4.22 8.96 7.53
CA VAL A 349 -3.41 7.75 7.33
C VAL A 349 -3.69 6.71 8.40
N ASP A 350 -3.73 7.10 9.67
CA ASP A 350 -4.10 6.18 10.75
C ASP A 350 -5.53 5.66 10.54
N THR A 351 -6.49 6.51 10.17
CA THR A 351 -7.86 6.07 9.88
C THR A 351 -7.92 5.05 8.73
N ILE A 352 -7.19 5.30 7.64
CA ILE A 352 -7.14 4.40 6.48
C ILE A 352 -6.55 3.05 6.87
N ASN A 353 -5.47 3.04 7.65
CA ASN A 353 -4.74 1.81 7.94
C ASN A 353 -5.33 1.02 9.11
N ILE A 354 -6.04 1.66 10.05
CA ILE A 354 -6.72 0.98 11.17
C ILE A 354 -8.04 0.34 10.71
N LEU A 355 -8.74 0.95 9.75
CA LEU A 355 -10.04 0.47 9.25
C LEU A 355 -9.91 -0.36 7.97
N ASP A 356 -8.77 -1.02 7.75
CA ASP A 356 -8.47 -1.80 6.54
C ASP A 356 -9.46 -2.95 6.32
N PHE A 357 -9.95 -3.54 7.41
CA PHE A 357 -10.99 -4.56 7.39
C PHE A 357 -12.34 -4.06 6.86
N ASN A 358 -12.60 -2.75 6.82
CA ASN A 358 -13.86 -2.17 6.38
C ASN A 358 -13.69 -0.91 5.51
N ARG A 359 -13.40 -1.15 4.23
CA ARG A 359 -13.25 -0.09 3.21
C ARG A 359 -14.42 0.89 3.11
N ILE A 360 -15.66 0.46 3.42
CA ILE A 360 -16.84 1.33 3.33
C ILE A 360 -16.83 2.35 4.46
N ALA A 361 -16.51 1.90 5.68
CA ALA A 361 -16.35 2.78 6.83
C ALA A 361 -15.18 3.75 6.62
N ALA A 362 -14.02 3.25 6.19
CA ALA A 362 -12.86 4.07 5.87
C ALA A 362 -13.23 5.16 4.84
N ALA A 363 -13.86 4.79 3.72
CA ALA A 363 -14.29 5.74 2.70
C ALA A 363 -15.29 6.78 3.24
N LYS A 364 -16.26 6.36 4.06
CA LYS A 364 -17.21 7.30 4.68
C LYS A 364 -16.49 8.34 5.54
N PHE A 365 -15.56 7.93 6.41
CA PHE A 365 -14.79 8.85 7.24
C PHE A 365 -13.94 9.81 6.42
N LEU A 366 -13.35 9.35 5.32
CA LEU A 366 -12.59 10.20 4.40
C LEU A 366 -13.47 11.24 3.70
N ILE A 367 -14.69 10.87 3.28
CA ILE A 367 -15.65 11.81 2.68
C ILE A 367 -16.16 12.82 3.71
N ASP A 368 -16.30 12.39 4.96
CA ASP A 368 -16.77 13.22 6.07
C ASP A 368 -15.65 13.95 6.81
N VAL A 369 -14.46 14.05 6.21
CA VAL A 369 -13.26 14.63 6.85
C VAL A 369 -13.49 16.05 7.40
N ASP A 370 -14.27 16.88 6.72
CA ASP A 370 -14.59 18.24 7.12
C ASP A 370 -15.39 18.33 8.44
N CYS A 371 -16.05 17.26 8.87
CA CYS A 371 -16.77 17.21 10.14
C CYS A 371 -15.83 17.07 11.36
N TYR A 372 -14.61 16.57 11.15
CA TYR A 372 -13.67 16.24 12.24
C TYR A 372 -12.63 17.34 12.52
N PHE A 373 -12.63 18.42 11.74
CA PHE A 373 -11.70 19.54 11.89
C PHE A 373 -12.45 20.85 12.17
N THR A 374 -11.71 21.90 12.53
CA THR A 374 -12.31 23.20 12.85
C THR A 374 -13.15 23.74 11.70
N ALA A 375 -14.29 24.36 12.03
CA ALA A 375 -15.15 24.98 11.03
C ALA A 375 -14.38 26.03 10.21
N ASN A 376 -14.57 26.00 8.88
CA ASN A 376 -13.86 26.82 7.88
C ASN A 376 -12.39 26.43 7.61
N THR A 377 -11.89 25.31 8.13
CA THR A 377 -10.62 24.73 7.64
C THR A 377 -10.72 24.34 6.17
N PHE A 378 -11.89 23.90 5.73
CA PHE A 378 -12.16 23.50 4.36
C PHE A 378 -13.22 24.38 3.70
N VAL A 379 -13.12 24.49 2.38
CA VAL A 379 -14.21 24.97 1.54
C VAL A 379 -15.33 23.93 1.49
N LYS A 380 -16.53 24.34 1.09
CA LYS A 380 -17.65 23.41 0.94
C LYS A 380 -17.30 22.28 -0.04
N ARG A 381 -17.67 21.04 0.31
CA ARG A 381 -17.49 19.85 -0.54
C ARG A 381 -18.01 20.09 -1.96
N ALA A 382 -17.34 19.51 -2.95
CA ALA A 382 -17.68 19.61 -4.38
C ALA A 382 -17.68 21.03 -4.95
N THR A 383 -17.03 22.01 -4.30
CA THR A 383 -16.83 23.34 -4.88
C THR A 383 -15.96 23.20 -6.14
N PRO A 384 -16.42 23.63 -7.33
CA PRO A 384 -15.63 23.54 -8.55
C PRO A 384 -14.29 24.25 -8.43
N PHE A 385 -13.23 23.70 -9.02
CA PHE A 385 -11.86 24.21 -8.90
C PHE A 385 -11.74 25.68 -9.33
N ASP A 386 -12.41 26.08 -10.41
CA ASP A 386 -12.36 27.46 -10.93
C ASP A 386 -12.97 28.49 -9.96
N ARG A 387 -13.94 28.07 -9.15
CA ARG A 387 -14.61 28.93 -8.16
C ARG A 387 -13.78 29.15 -6.89
N LEU A 388 -12.67 28.45 -6.73
CA LEU A 388 -11.75 28.69 -5.62
C LEU A 388 -11.10 30.08 -5.71
N ARG A 389 -10.99 30.64 -6.92
CA ARG A 389 -10.47 32.00 -7.16
C ARG A 389 -11.38 33.10 -6.60
N ASP A 390 -12.67 32.78 -6.41
CA ASP A 390 -13.67 33.72 -5.87
C ASP A 390 -13.64 33.76 -4.34
N ILE A 391 -12.86 32.88 -3.70
CA ILE A 391 -12.74 32.82 -2.24
C ILE A 391 -11.84 33.96 -1.78
N PRO A 392 -12.29 34.76 -0.79
CA PRO A 392 -11.47 35.81 -0.21
C PRO A 392 -10.15 35.25 0.35
N GLY A 393 -9.04 35.96 0.14
CA GLY A 393 -7.69 35.50 0.49
C GLY A 393 -7.39 35.38 1.99
N ASP A 394 -8.35 35.70 2.86
CA ASP A 394 -8.27 35.47 4.31
C ASP A 394 -8.71 34.06 4.73
N ARG A 395 -9.19 33.23 3.79
CA ARG A 395 -9.65 31.87 4.05
C ARG A 395 -8.88 30.84 3.22
N PRO A 396 -8.65 29.64 3.78
CA PRO A 396 -8.04 28.57 3.02
C PRO A 396 -8.94 28.13 1.87
N THR A 397 -8.32 27.83 0.72
CA THR A 397 -8.97 27.25 -0.46
C THR A 397 -8.96 25.72 -0.43
N TRP A 398 -8.64 25.12 0.72
CA TRP A 398 -8.44 23.69 0.87
C TRP A 398 -9.73 22.89 0.70
N LYS A 399 -9.64 21.81 -0.07
CA LYS A 399 -10.75 20.95 -0.42
C LYS A 399 -10.69 19.66 0.39
N PRO A 400 -11.79 19.27 1.06
CA PRO A 400 -11.79 18.05 1.88
C PRO A 400 -11.58 16.80 1.02
N GLU A 401 -12.20 16.74 -0.17
CA GLU A 401 -11.99 15.65 -1.12
C GLU A 401 -10.54 15.50 -1.60
N ASP A 402 -9.81 16.60 -1.75
CA ASP A 402 -8.42 16.56 -2.21
C ASP A 402 -7.51 16.04 -1.10
N VAL A 403 -7.67 16.54 0.13
CA VAL A 403 -6.88 16.07 1.28
C VAL A 403 -7.09 14.58 1.53
N ALA A 404 -8.33 14.09 1.38
CA ALA A 404 -8.67 12.67 1.49
C ALA A 404 -8.01 11.82 0.40
N VAL A 405 -8.13 12.22 -0.88
CA VAL A 405 -7.51 11.50 -2.00
C VAL A 405 -5.98 11.51 -1.87
N ASP A 406 -5.40 12.64 -1.47
CA ASP A 406 -3.97 12.79 -1.24
C ASP A 406 -3.45 11.86 -0.14
N ALA A 407 -4.26 11.64 0.91
CA ALA A 407 -3.92 10.71 2.00
C ALA A 407 -3.86 9.27 1.49
N VAL A 408 -4.84 8.84 0.69
CA VAL A 408 -4.83 7.47 0.13
C VAL A 408 -3.65 7.27 -0.82
N PHE A 409 -3.34 8.25 -1.68
CA PHE A 409 -2.16 8.17 -2.54
C PHE A 409 -0.84 8.15 -1.77
N SER A 410 -0.74 8.88 -0.64
CA SER A 410 0.45 8.83 0.20
C SER A 410 0.75 7.42 0.72
N GLN A 411 -0.29 6.61 0.98
CA GLN A 411 -0.15 5.22 1.42
C GLN A 411 0.08 4.28 0.24
N LEU A 412 -0.64 4.47 -0.86
CA LEU A 412 -0.44 3.69 -2.10
C LEU A 412 1.01 3.82 -2.61
N PHE A 413 1.60 5.00 -2.48
CA PHE A 413 2.97 5.32 -2.90
C PHE A 413 4.00 5.30 -1.78
N GLN A 414 3.69 4.67 -0.64
CA GLN A 414 4.67 4.50 0.42
C GLN A 414 5.79 3.53 -0.02
N LEU A 415 7.04 4.00 0.10
CA LEU A 415 8.25 3.20 -0.10
C LEU A 415 8.85 2.82 1.27
N PRO A 416 9.48 1.65 1.41
CA PRO A 416 9.72 0.63 0.37
C PRO A 416 8.47 -0.20 0.00
N SER A 417 7.52 -0.34 0.93
CA SER A 417 6.27 -1.06 0.73
C SER A 417 5.12 -0.35 1.45
N PRO A 418 3.89 -0.43 0.92
CA PRO A 418 2.71 0.02 1.66
C PRO A 418 2.44 -0.92 2.84
N GLU A 419 1.72 -0.42 3.85
CA GLU A 419 1.32 -1.23 5.01
C GLU A 419 0.36 -2.36 4.61
N HIS A 420 -0.60 -2.05 3.73
CA HIS A 420 -1.63 -2.99 3.28
C HIS A 420 -1.45 -3.38 1.81
N LYS A 421 -2.15 -4.45 1.38
CA LYS A 421 -2.17 -4.86 -0.03
C LYS A 421 -2.71 -3.73 -0.92
N LEU A 422 -2.08 -3.50 -2.08
CA LEU A 422 -2.43 -2.39 -3.00
C LEU A 422 -3.93 -2.31 -3.34
N VAL A 423 -4.57 -3.48 -3.54
CA VAL A 423 -6.00 -3.59 -3.88
C VAL A 423 -6.93 -2.96 -2.83
N TYR A 424 -6.49 -2.89 -1.56
CA TYR A 424 -7.24 -2.21 -0.51
C TYR A 424 -7.38 -0.72 -0.83
N TYR A 425 -6.27 -0.03 -1.09
CA TYR A 425 -6.29 1.40 -1.44
C TYR A 425 -7.04 1.67 -2.75
N HIS A 426 -6.95 0.76 -3.74
CA HIS A 426 -7.75 0.85 -4.97
C HIS A 426 -9.25 0.83 -4.64
N SER A 427 -9.64 -0.07 -3.74
CA SER A 427 -11.02 -0.22 -3.30
C SER A 427 -11.52 0.97 -2.50
N VAL A 428 -10.72 1.53 -1.59
CA VAL A 428 -11.08 2.73 -0.81
C VAL A 428 -11.36 3.91 -1.75
N LEU A 429 -10.49 4.19 -2.72
CA LEU A 429 -10.72 5.26 -3.70
C LEU A 429 -11.97 5.01 -4.55
N THR A 430 -12.24 3.75 -4.90
CA THR A 430 -13.44 3.35 -5.62
C THR A 430 -14.70 3.61 -4.79
N GLU A 431 -14.72 3.23 -3.51
CA GLU A 431 -15.84 3.50 -2.61
C GLU A 431 -16.03 5.01 -2.35
N CYS A 432 -14.95 5.78 -2.17
CA CYS A 432 -15.02 7.25 -2.08
C CYS A 432 -15.71 7.85 -3.32
N CYS A 433 -15.35 7.37 -4.52
CA CYS A 433 -15.95 7.83 -5.77
C CYS A 433 -17.44 7.46 -5.89
N LYS A 434 -17.85 6.29 -5.38
CA LYS A 434 -19.28 5.90 -5.32
C LYS A 434 -20.07 6.76 -4.34
N ILE A 435 -19.50 7.09 -3.18
CA ILE A 435 -20.19 7.87 -2.13
C ILE A 435 -20.35 9.34 -2.57
N ALA A 436 -19.32 9.94 -3.16
CA ALA A 436 -19.31 11.37 -3.51
C ALA A 436 -18.73 11.64 -4.91
N PRO A 437 -19.36 11.16 -6.00
CA PRO A 437 -18.80 11.22 -7.36
C PRO A 437 -18.54 12.65 -7.83
N ALA A 438 -19.43 13.59 -7.49
CA ALA A 438 -19.30 15.00 -7.90
C ALA A 438 -18.08 15.72 -7.29
N ALA A 439 -17.57 15.23 -6.14
CA ALA A 439 -16.40 15.78 -5.48
C ALA A 439 -15.12 15.01 -5.85
N ILE A 440 -15.18 13.68 -5.73
CA ILE A 440 -14.01 12.80 -5.82
C ILE A 440 -13.55 12.61 -7.27
N ALA A 441 -14.45 12.43 -8.23
CA ALA A 441 -14.03 12.17 -9.62
C ALA A 441 -13.23 13.35 -10.24
N PRO A 442 -13.64 14.63 -10.09
CA PRO A 442 -12.81 15.76 -10.52
C PRO A 442 -11.47 15.84 -9.79
N SER A 443 -11.43 15.45 -8.50
CA SER A 443 -10.21 15.41 -7.70
C SER A 443 -9.22 14.37 -8.21
N LEU A 444 -9.68 13.13 -8.41
CA LEU A 444 -8.91 12.04 -9.02
C LEU A 444 -8.41 12.40 -10.42
N GLY A 445 -9.23 13.06 -11.23
CA GLY A 445 -8.79 13.53 -12.55
C GLY A 445 -7.61 14.52 -12.49
N ARG A 446 -7.50 15.34 -11.44
CA ARG A 446 -6.32 16.21 -11.24
C ARG A 446 -5.11 15.42 -10.75
N ALA A 447 -5.31 14.49 -9.82
CA ALA A 447 -4.25 13.58 -9.33
C ALA A 447 -3.65 12.73 -10.46
N ILE A 448 -4.48 12.12 -11.32
CA ILE A 448 -4.04 11.33 -12.49
C ILE A 448 -3.18 12.19 -13.42
N ARG A 449 -3.62 13.42 -13.74
CA ARG A 449 -2.84 14.33 -14.59
C ARG A 449 -1.52 14.76 -13.96
N PHE A 450 -1.47 14.92 -12.64
CA PHE A 450 -0.22 15.17 -11.94
C PHE A 450 0.72 13.97 -12.06
N LEU A 451 0.25 12.75 -11.74
CA LEU A 451 1.05 11.54 -11.79
C LEU A 451 1.54 11.21 -13.20
N TYR A 452 0.69 11.39 -14.21
CA TYR A 452 1.06 11.21 -15.62
C TYR A 452 2.20 12.16 -16.02
N ARG A 453 2.11 13.45 -15.68
CA ARG A 453 3.18 14.43 -15.95
C ARG A 453 4.48 14.12 -15.20
N SER A 454 4.40 13.38 -14.10
CA SER A 454 5.55 13.00 -13.28
C SER A 454 6.18 11.67 -13.70
N LEU A 455 5.69 10.99 -14.75
CA LEU A 455 6.21 9.68 -15.19
C LEU A 455 7.70 9.69 -15.56
N GLU A 456 8.26 10.84 -15.91
CA GLU A 456 9.68 11.00 -16.20
C GLU A 456 10.59 11.11 -14.95
N THR A 457 10.02 11.46 -13.80
CA THR A 457 10.80 11.66 -12.57
C THR A 457 10.41 10.70 -11.47
N VAL A 458 9.20 10.18 -11.45
CA VAL A 458 8.72 9.29 -10.38
C VAL A 458 9.51 7.97 -10.35
N ASP A 459 9.71 7.43 -9.15
CA ASP A 459 10.31 6.13 -8.90
C ASP A 459 9.59 5.02 -9.69
N LEU A 460 10.36 4.05 -10.19
CA LEU A 460 9.85 3.01 -11.07
C LEU A 460 8.80 2.12 -10.38
N ASP A 461 9.01 1.71 -9.12
CA ASP A 461 8.00 0.92 -8.40
C ASP A 461 6.67 1.71 -8.31
N LEU A 462 6.76 3.02 -8.07
CA LEU A 462 5.59 3.89 -7.94
C LEU A 462 4.89 4.12 -9.28
N SER A 463 5.64 4.26 -10.39
CA SER A 463 5.06 4.34 -11.73
C SER A 463 4.24 3.10 -12.08
N HIS A 464 4.70 1.91 -11.67
CA HIS A 464 3.99 0.66 -11.86
C HIS A 464 2.77 0.53 -10.95
N ARG A 465 2.86 0.97 -9.68
CA ARG A 465 1.68 1.03 -8.79
C ARG A 465 0.62 2.00 -9.33
N PHE A 466 1.04 3.14 -9.88
CA PHE A 466 0.13 4.08 -10.54
C PHE A 466 -0.56 3.41 -11.73
N LEU A 467 0.20 2.70 -12.57
CA LEU A 467 -0.33 1.98 -13.71
C LEU A 467 -1.36 0.91 -13.32
N ASP A 468 -1.03 0.06 -12.33
CA ASP A 468 -1.93 -0.99 -11.85
C ASP A 468 -3.20 -0.38 -11.22
N TRP A 469 -3.06 0.69 -10.43
CA TRP A 469 -4.20 1.42 -9.88
C TRP A 469 -5.06 2.06 -10.97
N PHE A 470 -4.44 2.71 -11.95
CA PHE A 470 -5.15 3.39 -13.03
C PHE A 470 -5.99 2.41 -13.85
N ALA A 471 -5.40 1.30 -14.32
CA ALA A 471 -6.13 0.29 -15.08
C ALA A 471 -7.24 -0.38 -14.25
N HIS A 472 -6.99 -0.68 -12.96
CA HIS A 472 -8.02 -1.24 -12.08
C HIS A 472 -9.13 -0.24 -11.76
N HIS A 473 -8.80 1.05 -11.63
CA HIS A 473 -9.80 2.09 -11.42
C HIS A 473 -10.71 2.19 -12.65
N LEU A 474 -10.14 2.28 -13.86
CA LEU A 474 -10.91 2.38 -15.10
C LEU A 474 -11.82 1.16 -15.32
N SER A 475 -11.38 -0.04 -14.98
CA SER A 475 -12.23 -1.24 -15.11
C SER A 475 -13.51 -1.19 -14.24
N ASN A 476 -13.47 -0.46 -13.12
CA ASN A 476 -14.62 -0.24 -12.25
C ASN A 476 -15.55 0.89 -12.73
N PHE A 477 -15.10 1.72 -13.68
CA PHE A 477 -15.84 2.85 -14.25
C PHE A 477 -15.99 2.75 -15.77
N GLY A 478 -16.16 1.53 -16.29
CA GLY A 478 -16.53 1.30 -17.68
C GLY A 478 -15.39 1.52 -18.70
N PHE A 479 -14.13 1.52 -18.26
CA PHE A 479 -12.94 1.75 -19.09
C PHE A 479 -12.94 3.12 -19.81
N THR A 480 -13.53 4.14 -19.16
CA THR A 480 -13.61 5.49 -19.74
C THR A 480 -12.59 6.43 -19.11
N TRP A 481 -11.67 6.93 -19.95
CA TRP A 481 -10.77 8.03 -19.63
C TRP A 481 -10.74 9.02 -20.79
N LYS A 482 -10.34 10.27 -20.52
CA LYS A 482 -10.20 11.29 -21.55
C LYS A 482 -8.86 11.15 -22.29
N TRP A 483 -8.69 10.02 -22.98
CA TRP A 483 -7.50 9.67 -23.76
C TRP A 483 -7.10 10.73 -24.78
N SER A 484 -8.04 11.53 -25.28
CA SER A 484 -7.75 12.66 -26.17
C SER A 484 -6.75 13.68 -25.59
N GLU A 485 -6.57 13.74 -24.26
CA GLU A 485 -5.60 14.61 -23.61
C GLU A 485 -4.14 14.18 -23.84
N TRP A 486 -3.89 12.94 -24.26
CA TRP A 486 -2.56 12.35 -24.41
C TRP A 486 -2.25 11.90 -25.86
N VAL A 487 -3.05 12.35 -26.83
CA VAL A 487 -2.89 11.92 -28.25
C VAL A 487 -1.54 12.34 -28.81
N ASP A 488 -1.06 13.53 -28.45
CA ASP A 488 0.21 14.06 -28.94
C ASP A 488 1.40 13.21 -28.45
N ASP A 489 1.26 12.51 -27.31
CA ASP A 489 2.30 11.63 -26.77
C ASP A 489 2.48 10.37 -27.62
N LEU A 490 1.53 10.02 -28.51
CA LEU A 490 1.64 8.87 -29.41
C LEU A 490 2.76 9.00 -30.45
N GLU A 491 3.25 10.22 -30.68
CA GLU A 491 4.39 10.50 -31.57
C GLU A 491 5.75 10.30 -30.88
N LEU A 492 5.77 10.08 -29.56
CA LEU A 492 6.99 9.87 -28.80
C LEU A 492 7.61 8.48 -29.09
N PRO A 493 8.93 8.31 -28.89
CA PRO A 493 9.57 7.00 -28.99
C PRO A 493 8.91 5.95 -28.08
N LEU A 494 8.87 4.69 -28.52
CA LEU A 494 8.25 3.59 -27.73
C LEU A 494 8.89 3.40 -26.34
N VAL A 495 10.15 3.79 -26.18
CA VAL A 495 10.89 3.73 -24.90
C VAL A 495 10.55 4.91 -23.97
N HIS A 496 9.84 5.93 -24.44
CA HIS A 496 9.48 7.09 -23.63
C HIS A 496 8.56 6.68 -22.47
N PRO A 497 8.73 7.18 -21.23
CA PRO A 497 7.90 6.83 -20.09
C PRO A 497 6.38 6.98 -20.31
N HIS A 498 5.94 8.05 -21.00
CA HIS A 498 4.53 8.22 -21.39
C HIS A 498 4.04 7.11 -22.33
N MET A 499 4.81 6.76 -23.37
CA MET A 499 4.43 5.68 -24.29
C MET A 499 4.45 4.31 -23.65
N ALA A 500 5.42 4.05 -22.77
CA ALA A 500 5.47 2.84 -21.95
C ALA A 500 4.24 2.74 -21.05
N PHE A 501 3.83 3.85 -20.41
CA PHE A 501 2.63 3.92 -19.58
C PHE A 501 1.35 3.67 -20.38
N ILE A 502 1.16 4.36 -21.52
CA ILE A 502 -0.02 4.17 -22.39
C ILE A 502 -0.11 2.71 -22.83
N THR A 503 0.98 2.16 -23.37
CA THR A 503 1.01 0.77 -23.85
C THR A 503 0.75 -0.22 -22.72
N GLY A 504 1.35 0.01 -21.55
CA GLY A 504 1.12 -0.80 -20.36
C GLY A 504 -0.33 -0.70 -19.85
N ALA A 505 -0.95 0.47 -19.94
CA ALA A 505 -2.33 0.70 -19.48
C ALA A 505 -3.31 -0.05 -20.37
N LEU A 506 -3.16 0.07 -21.69
CA LEU A 506 -3.95 -0.69 -22.65
C LEU A 506 -3.78 -2.19 -22.47
N ASP A 507 -2.55 -2.67 -22.25
CA ASP A 507 -2.30 -4.09 -22.00
C ASP A 507 -3.02 -4.57 -20.72
N LYS A 508 -2.94 -3.82 -19.63
CA LYS A 508 -3.62 -4.15 -18.36
C LYS A 508 -5.15 -4.05 -18.47
N GLU A 509 -5.69 -3.07 -19.19
CA GLU A 509 -7.13 -2.97 -19.46
C GLU A 509 -7.63 -4.15 -20.30
N ILE A 510 -6.85 -4.60 -21.29
CA ILE A 510 -7.16 -5.79 -22.08
C ILE A 510 -7.15 -7.04 -21.19
N ARG A 511 -6.18 -7.20 -20.29
CA ARG A 511 -6.15 -8.31 -19.32
C ARG A 511 -7.37 -8.31 -18.38
N LEU A 512 -7.91 -7.13 -18.06
CA LEU A 512 -9.13 -6.96 -17.26
C LEU A 512 -10.42 -7.03 -18.09
N SER A 513 -10.32 -7.15 -19.43
CA SER A 513 -11.44 -7.32 -20.34
C SER A 513 -11.02 -8.12 -21.59
N PHE A 514 -11.15 -7.56 -22.80
CA PHE A 514 -10.76 -8.19 -24.06
C PHE A 514 -10.51 -7.10 -25.10
N ALA A 515 -9.61 -7.35 -26.05
CA ALA A 515 -9.07 -6.36 -26.98
C ALA A 515 -10.14 -5.56 -27.72
N GLN A 516 -11.16 -6.25 -28.27
CA GLN A 516 -12.23 -5.60 -29.03
C GLN A 516 -13.03 -4.58 -28.20
N ARG A 517 -13.28 -4.84 -26.90
CA ARG A 517 -13.99 -3.89 -26.04
C ARG A 517 -13.15 -2.65 -25.78
N ILE A 518 -11.89 -2.83 -25.41
CA ILE A 518 -10.98 -1.73 -25.10
C ILE A 518 -10.73 -0.88 -26.34
N ARG A 519 -10.56 -1.50 -27.51
CA ARG A 519 -10.48 -0.78 -28.79
C ARG A 519 -11.69 0.15 -29.01
N GLY A 520 -12.88 -0.29 -28.61
CA GLY A 520 -14.11 0.50 -28.72
C GLY A 520 -14.24 1.66 -27.73
N THR A 521 -13.43 1.74 -26.67
CA THR A 521 -13.44 2.86 -25.71
C THR A 521 -12.41 3.95 -26.06
N LEU A 522 -11.56 3.71 -27.06
CA LEU A 522 -10.44 4.57 -27.41
C LEU A 522 -10.73 5.47 -28.62
N PRO A 523 -10.16 6.69 -28.67
CA PRO A 523 -10.14 7.51 -29.88
C PRO A 523 -9.37 6.85 -31.04
N ASP A 524 -9.69 7.21 -32.28
CA ASP A 524 -9.11 6.62 -33.50
C ASP A 524 -7.57 6.50 -33.50
N PRO A 525 -6.79 7.52 -33.08
CA PRO A 525 -5.31 7.43 -33.08
C PRO A 525 -4.73 6.31 -32.21
N TYR A 526 -5.46 5.86 -31.19
CA TYR A 526 -5.00 4.78 -30.30
C TYR A 526 -5.29 3.38 -30.84
N GLN A 527 -6.21 3.25 -31.79
CA GLN A 527 -6.64 1.92 -32.27
C GLN A 527 -5.49 1.14 -32.91
N ASP A 528 -4.52 1.83 -33.50
CA ASP A 528 -3.33 1.22 -34.11
C ASP A 528 -2.38 0.58 -33.08
N LEU A 529 -2.48 0.95 -31.80
CA LEU A 529 -1.72 0.32 -30.71
C LEU A 529 -2.28 -1.06 -30.34
N ILE A 530 -3.52 -1.37 -30.74
CA ILE A 530 -4.14 -2.68 -30.55
C ILE A 530 -4.00 -3.46 -31.86
N THR A 531 -2.93 -4.25 -31.94
CA THR A 531 -2.63 -5.12 -33.07
C THR A 531 -3.75 -6.15 -33.30
N GLU A 532 -3.91 -6.61 -34.55
CA GLU A 532 -4.86 -7.71 -34.85
C GLU A 532 -4.52 -8.98 -34.07
N GLY A 533 -3.24 -9.22 -33.77
CA GLY A 533 -2.79 -10.34 -32.94
C GLY A 533 -3.35 -10.32 -31.52
N LYS A 534 -3.57 -9.12 -30.94
CA LYS A 534 -4.23 -8.97 -29.62
C LYS A 534 -5.70 -9.37 -29.63
N GLU A 535 -6.35 -9.42 -30.79
CA GLU A 535 -7.74 -9.86 -30.94
C GLU A 535 -7.86 -11.38 -31.17
N LYS A 536 -6.75 -12.09 -31.41
CA LYS A 536 -6.75 -13.54 -31.62
C LYS A 536 -6.74 -14.29 -30.29
N ASP A 537 -7.78 -15.04 -30.00
CA ASP A 537 -7.80 -15.95 -28.83
C ASP A 537 -6.72 -17.06 -28.91
N THR A 538 -6.34 -17.45 -30.12
CA THR A 538 -5.30 -18.46 -30.37
C THR A 538 -4.21 -17.85 -31.25
N PRO A 539 -3.01 -17.59 -30.71
CA PRO A 539 -1.89 -17.11 -31.49
C PRO A 539 -1.49 -18.11 -32.59
N ASP A 540 -0.94 -17.57 -33.68
CA ASP A 540 -0.54 -18.36 -34.83
C ASP A 540 0.59 -19.35 -34.48
N PHE A 541 0.45 -20.60 -34.92
CA PHE A 541 1.49 -21.61 -34.70
C PHE A 541 2.58 -21.51 -35.77
N LYS A 542 3.78 -21.02 -35.41
CA LYS A 542 4.87 -20.73 -36.35
C LYS A 542 5.32 -21.91 -37.23
N TYR A 543 5.22 -23.15 -36.75
CA TYR A 543 5.55 -24.35 -37.55
C TYR A 543 4.44 -24.77 -38.52
N SER A 544 3.32 -24.05 -38.57
CA SER A 544 2.33 -24.21 -39.65
C SER A 544 2.88 -23.73 -40.99
N SER A 545 3.84 -22.80 -40.97
CA SER A 545 4.54 -22.35 -42.17
C SER A 545 5.68 -23.30 -42.52
N ASP A 546 5.69 -23.80 -43.76
CA ASP A 546 6.78 -24.65 -44.27
C ASP A 546 8.11 -23.88 -44.41
N THR A 547 8.10 -22.55 -44.31
CA THR A 547 9.32 -21.71 -44.33
C THR A 547 10.05 -21.69 -42.99
N THR A 548 9.41 -22.12 -41.91
CA THR A 548 10.00 -22.14 -40.57
C THR A 548 10.94 -23.34 -40.46
N PRO A 549 12.18 -23.16 -39.95
CA PRO A 549 13.08 -24.30 -39.71
C PRO A 549 12.41 -25.38 -38.84
N TYR A 550 12.65 -26.65 -39.16
CA TYR A 550 12.12 -27.81 -38.43
C TYR A 550 10.57 -27.89 -38.40
N ALA A 551 9.88 -27.28 -39.37
CA ALA A 551 8.42 -27.24 -39.42
C ALA A 551 7.76 -28.63 -39.51
N THR A 552 8.41 -29.61 -40.14
CA THR A 552 7.87 -30.97 -40.24
C THR A 552 7.81 -31.61 -38.86
N GLU A 553 8.94 -31.65 -38.16
CA GLU A 553 9.08 -32.21 -36.82
C GLU A 553 8.24 -31.44 -35.80
N GLY A 554 8.21 -30.10 -35.88
CA GLY A 554 7.38 -29.26 -35.01
C GLY A 554 5.88 -29.54 -35.15
N ARG A 555 5.36 -29.77 -36.37
CA ARG A 555 3.97 -30.16 -36.58
C ARG A 555 3.67 -31.56 -36.03
N GLU A 556 4.60 -32.49 -36.16
CA GLU A 556 4.43 -33.84 -35.63
C GLU A 556 4.46 -33.85 -34.09
N ILE A 557 5.39 -33.12 -33.46
CA ILE A 557 5.44 -32.93 -32.00
C ILE A 557 4.11 -32.36 -31.50
N MET A 558 3.59 -31.32 -32.15
CA MET A 558 2.28 -30.74 -31.82
C MET A 558 1.15 -31.77 -31.86
N GLN A 559 1.11 -32.61 -32.89
CA GLN A 559 0.10 -33.67 -32.99
C GLN A 559 0.24 -34.73 -31.90
N LEU A 560 1.47 -35.12 -31.54
CA LEU A 560 1.74 -36.08 -30.48
C LEU A 560 1.33 -35.53 -29.10
N ILE A 561 1.64 -34.26 -28.81
CA ILE A 561 1.20 -33.59 -27.57
C ILE A 561 -0.33 -33.56 -27.50
N ARG A 562 -1.01 -33.23 -28.61
CA ARG A 562 -2.47 -33.24 -28.69
C ARG A 562 -3.06 -34.63 -28.44
N LYS A 563 -2.39 -35.68 -28.92
CA LYS A 563 -2.77 -37.10 -28.70
C LYS A 563 -2.37 -37.63 -27.33
N LYS A 564 -1.67 -36.84 -26.50
CA LYS A 564 -1.15 -37.24 -25.18
C LYS A 564 -0.14 -38.39 -25.26
N ALA A 565 0.71 -38.39 -26.29
CA ALA A 565 1.74 -39.40 -26.48
C ALA A 565 2.82 -39.36 -25.38
N GLY A 566 3.42 -40.52 -25.08
CA GLY A 566 4.42 -40.68 -24.01
C GLY A 566 5.87 -40.43 -24.43
N ASP A 567 6.78 -40.54 -23.46
CA ASP A 567 8.28 -40.57 -23.54
C ASP A 567 8.82 -40.80 -24.96
N GLU A 568 8.67 -42.08 -25.30
CA GLU A 568 9.17 -42.85 -26.42
C GLU A 568 8.75 -42.36 -27.80
N GLU A 569 7.60 -41.70 -27.93
CA GLU A 569 7.08 -41.28 -29.24
C GLU A 569 7.59 -39.88 -29.63
N ILE A 570 7.77 -38.99 -28.66
CA ILE A 570 8.21 -37.60 -28.92
C ILE A 570 9.73 -37.51 -28.95
N ARG A 571 10.44 -38.35 -28.19
CA ARG A 571 11.91 -38.33 -28.09
C ARG A 571 12.61 -38.45 -29.46
N PRO A 572 12.20 -39.36 -30.37
CA PRO A 572 12.82 -39.47 -31.69
C PRO A 572 12.72 -38.19 -32.53
N LEU A 573 11.64 -37.42 -32.41
CA LEU A 573 11.48 -36.15 -33.12
C LEU A 573 12.37 -35.05 -32.53
N ILE A 574 12.51 -35.02 -31.20
CA ILE A 574 13.46 -34.11 -30.53
C ILE A 574 14.89 -34.42 -31.00
N ASP A 575 15.27 -35.69 -31.01
CA ASP A 575 16.60 -36.13 -31.45
C ASP A 575 16.82 -35.79 -32.95
N ALA A 576 15.81 -35.95 -33.80
CA ALA A 576 15.88 -35.57 -35.21
C ALA A 576 16.12 -34.07 -35.41
N ILE A 577 15.44 -33.20 -34.64
CA ILE A 577 15.69 -31.75 -34.68
C ILE A 577 17.13 -31.46 -34.25
N GLU A 578 17.61 -32.09 -33.17
CA GLU A 578 18.98 -31.90 -32.68
C GLU A 578 20.03 -32.37 -33.70
N GLU A 579 19.80 -33.49 -34.40
CA GLU A 579 20.69 -33.97 -35.45
C GLU A 579 20.72 -33.03 -36.66
N GLN A 580 19.55 -32.53 -37.09
CA GLN A 580 19.46 -31.54 -38.18
C GLN A 580 20.13 -30.22 -37.79
N ALA A 581 19.94 -29.76 -36.54
CA ALA A 581 20.58 -28.56 -36.03
C ALA A 581 22.11 -28.71 -35.98
N LYS A 582 22.62 -29.87 -35.54
CA LYS A 582 24.07 -30.18 -35.62
C LYS A 582 24.58 -30.15 -37.06
N ALA A 583 23.83 -30.74 -38.00
CA ALA A 583 24.21 -30.77 -39.42
C ALA A 583 24.24 -29.36 -40.05
N LEU A 584 23.38 -28.46 -39.58
CA LEU A 584 23.33 -27.05 -39.99
C LEU A 584 24.33 -26.15 -39.25
N GLY A 585 25.12 -26.70 -38.33
CA GLY A 585 26.15 -25.96 -37.60
C GLY A 585 25.61 -25.07 -36.47
N VAL A 586 24.46 -25.40 -35.90
CA VAL A 586 23.92 -24.70 -34.72
C VAL A 586 24.73 -25.10 -33.47
N ASP A 587 25.31 -24.11 -32.78
CA ASP A 587 26.18 -24.32 -31.61
C ASP A 587 25.50 -25.11 -30.47
N GLU A 588 24.23 -24.82 -30.20
CA GLU A 588 23.41 -25.54 -29.21
C GLU A 588 22.16 -26.16 -29.86
N PRO A 589 22.26 -27.43 -30.30
CA PRO A 589 21.16 -28.15 -30.95
C PRO A 589 19.89 -28.32 -30.09
N MET A 590 20.03 -28.26 -28.76
CA MET A 590 18.91 -28.34 -27.83
C MET A 590 18.00 -27.11 -27.88
N LEU A 591 18.46 -25.96 -28.39
CA LEU A 591 17.64 -24.75 -28.49
C LEU A 591 16.46 -24.95 -29.45
N PRO A 592 16.65 -25.30 -30.74
CA PRO A 592 15.52 -25.50 -31.66
C PRO A 592 14.61 -26.66 -31.25
N SER A 593 15.13 -27.73 -30.62
CA SER A 593 14.29 -28.84 -30.15
C SER A 593 13.43 -28.44 -28.94
N THR A 594 13.98 -27.64 -28.02
CA THR A 594 13.23 -27.05 -26.89
C THR A 594 12.16 -26.09 -27.39
N ASP A 595 12.49 -25.24 -28.36
CA ASP A 595 11.57 -24.29 -28.98
C ASP A 595 10.37 -25.00 -29.62
N ALA A 596 10.64 -26.06 -30.40
CA ALA A 596 9.59 -26.86 -31.03
C ALA A 596 8.66 -27.51 -30.00
N LEU A 597 9.21 -28.05 -28.91
CA LEU A 597 8.44 -28.65 -27.83
C LEU A 597 7.57 -27.62 -27.12
N VAL A 598 8.15 -26.52 -26.64
CA VAL A 598 7.46 -25.53 -25.81
C VAL A 598 6.41 -24.76 -26.62
N THR A 599 6.75 -24.34 -27.85
CA THR A 599 5.77 -23.71 -28.76
C THR A 599 4.58 -24.63 -29.01
N SER A 600 4.82 -25.94 -29.17
CA SER A 600 3.75 -26.93 -29.36
C SER A 600 2.88 -27.10 -28.10
N ILE A 601 3.49 -27.07 -26.90
CA ILE A 601 2.76 -27.07 -25.63
C ILE A 601 1.85 -25.83 -25.54
N CYS A 602 2.39 -24.64 -25.80
CA CYS A 602 1.63 -23.39 -25.73
C CYS A 602 0.48 -23.38 -26.74
N TYR A 603 0.71 -23.81 -27.97
CA TYR A 603 -0.34 -23.86 -28.99
C TYR A 603 -1.45 -24.86 -28.66
N VAL A 604 -1.11 -26.09 -28.24
CA VAL A 604 -2.12 -27.09 -27.85
C VAL A 604 -2.89 -26.65 -26.60
N GLY A 605 -2.21 -25.93 -25.70
CA GLY A 605 -2.77 -25.39 -24.46
C GLY A 605 -3.48 -24.03 -24.57
N SER A 606 -3.50 -23.41 -25.75
CA SER A 606 -3.89 -22.00 -25.95
C SER A 606 -5.32 -21.64 -25.54
N LYS A 607 -6.21 -22.62 -25.41
CA LYS A 607 -7.63 -22.39 -25.10
C LYS A 607 -7.88 -21.75 -23.73
N SER A 608 -7.09 -22.11 -22.71
CA SER A 608 -7.15 -21.49 -21.38
C SER A 608 -5.90 -21.82 -20.57
N LEU A 609 -5.67 -21.07 -19.48
CA LEU A 609 -4.55 -21.34 -18.58
C LEU A 609 -4.56 -22.79 -18.05
N SER A 610 -5.72 -23.35 -17.72
CA SER A 610 -5.85 -24.75 -17.28
C SER A 610 -5.45 -25.75 -18.36
N HIS A 611 -5.69 -25.47 -19.64
CA HIS A 611 -5.29 -26.36 -20.73
C HIS A 611 -3.78 -26.38 -20.90
N VAL A 612 -3.13 -25.21 -20.92
CA VAL A 612 -1.65 -25.14 -21.00
C VAL A 612 -1.00 -25.76 -19.76
N LEU A 613 -1.55 -25.58 -18.56
CA LEU A 613 -1.06 -26.25 -17.36
C LEU A 613 -1.15 -27.77 -17.47
N SER A 614 -2.28 -28.31 -17.94
CA SER A 614 -2.40 -29.75 -18.16
C SER A 614 -1.41 -30.27 -19.22
N CYS A 615 -1.08 -29.47 -20.23
CA CYS A 615 -0.03 -29.82 -21.20
C CYS A 615 1.37 -29.76 -20.60
N ILE A 616 1.66 -28.78 -19.74
CA ILE A 616 2.92 -28.66 -19.00
C ILE A 616 3.09 -29.86 -18.06
N GLU A 617 2.09 -30.21 -17.26
CA GLU A 617 2.14 -31.32 -16.31
C GLU A 617 2.46 -32.66 -16.98
N ARG A 618 1.82 -32.95 -18.13
CA ARG A 618 2.09 -34.17 -18.90
C ARG A 618 3.49 -34.22 -19.50
N ASN A 619 4.12 -33.07 -19.70
CA ASN A 619 5.49 -32.96 -20.22
C ASN A 619 6.50 -32.53 -19.14
N LYS A 620 6.10 -32.55 -17.85
CA LYS A 620 6.89 -32.00 -16.75
C LYS A 620 8.26 -32.66 -16.63
N GLU A 621 8.33 -33.99 -16.71
CA GLU A 621 9.59 -34.73 -16.64
C GLU A 621 10.55 -34.33 -17.78
N ARG A 622 10.02 -34.14 -19.00
CA ARG A 622 10.82 -33.69 -20.15
C ARG A 622 11.37 -32.30 -19.92
N LEU A 623 10.51 -31.38 -19.49
CA LEU A 623 10.87 -29.98 -19.25
C LEU A 623 11.90 -29.86 -18.11
N LEU A 624 11.73 -30.61 -17.02
CA LEU A 624 12.69 -30.69 -15.92
C LEU A 624 14.05 -31.25 -16.37
N ALA A 625 14.08 -32.17 -17.34
CA ALA A 625 15.32 -32.75 -17.86
C ALA A 625 16.13 -31.79 -18.75
N ILE A 626 15.53 -30.70 -19.26
CA ILE A 626 16.22 -29.71 -20.11
C ILE A 626 17.20 -28.88 -19.28
N GLY A 627 16.72 -28.35 -18.16
CA GLY A 627 17.48 -27.41 -17.35
C GLY A 627 18.87 -27.90 -16.89
N PRO A 628 19.02 -29.13 -16.37
CA PRO A 628 20.33 -29.67 -15.97
C PRO A 628 21.28 -29.96 -17.14
N LYS A 629 20.77 -30.10 -18.37
CA LYS A 629 21.58 -30.40 -19.56
C LYS A 629 22.12 -29.15 -20.24
N SER A 630 21.31 -28.08 -20.32
CA SER A 630 21.75 -26.78 -20.82
C SER A 630 20.99 -25.66 -20.11
N ALA A 631 21.73 -24.71 -19.54
CA ALA A 631 21.17 -23.50 -18.96
C ALA A 631 20.53 -22.60 -20.03
N ARG A 632 21.14 -22.50 -21.22
CA ARG A 632 20.59 -21.73 -22.35
C ARG A 632 19.31 -22.36 -22.90
N ALA A 633 19.22 -23.69 -22.94
CA ALA A 633 17.96 -24.38 -23.26
C ALA A 633 16.86 -24.13 -22.21
N ARG A 634 17.22 -23.92 -20.94
CA ARG A 634 16.26 -23.48 -19.91
C ARG A 634 15.73 -22.08 -20.20
N CYS A 635 16.60 -21.13 -20.55
CA CYS A 635 16.20 -19.79 -21.00
C CYS A 635 15.37 -19.84 -22.29
N GLN A 636 15.65 -20.79 -23.19
CA GLN A 636 14.85 -21.02 -24.40
C GLN A 636 13.39 -21.38 -24.08
N ILE A 637 13.10 -22.06 -22.97
CA ILE A 637 11.70 -22.29 -22.54
C ILE A 637 10.99 -20.94 -22.35
N ILE A 638 11.65 -19.98 -21.70
CA ILE A 638 11.12 -18.64 -21.45
C ILE A 638 10.94 -17.89 -22.78
N THR A 639 11.95 -17.90 -23.64
CA THR A 639 11.88 -17.32 -25.00
C THR A 639 10.68 -17.85 -25.76
N SER A 640 10.50 -19.17 -25.78
CA SER A 640 9.43 -19.81 -26.57
C SER A 640 8.04 -19.45 -26.06
N VAL A 641 7.86 -19.33 -24.74
CA VAL A 641 6.60 -18.88 -24.13
C VAL A 641 6.33 -17.41 -24.47
N MET A 642 7.33 -16.54 -24.33
CA MET A 642 7.19 -15.10 -24.57
C MET A 642 6.97 -14.78 -26.05
N GLU A 643 7.64 -15.48 -26.97
CA GLU A 643 7.46 -15.30 -28.41
C GLU A 643 6.10 -15.81 -28.88
N TYR A 644 5.62 -16.94 -28.33
CA TYR A 644 4.29 -17.46 -28.69
C TYR A 644 3.16 -16.53 -28.20
N TRP A 645 3.31 -15.93 -27.02
CA TRP A 645 2.33 -15.03 -26.42
C TRP A 645 2.72 -13.54 -26.53
N VAL A 646 3.42 -13.16 -27.61
CA VAL A 646 3.98 -11.80 -27.77
C VAL A 646 2.91 -10.71 -27.73
N ASP A 647 1.72 -10.95 -28.30
CA ASP A 647 0.60 -10.01 -28.26
C ASP A 647 -0.14 -10.02 -26.91
N GLN A 648 0.02 -11.07 -26.11
CA GLN A 648 -0.68 -11.30 -24.84
C GLN A 648 0.33 -11.59 -23.70
N PRO A 649 1.23 -10.63 -23.38
CA PRO A 649 2.34 -10.86 -22.46
C PRO A 649 1.88 -11.24 -21.05
N GLY A 650 0.67 -10.84 -20.63
CA GLY A 650 0.11 -11.26 -19.35
C GLY A 650 -0.09 -12.77 -19.22
N ILE A 651 -0.50 -13.44 -20.30
CA ILE A 651 -0.61 -14.90 -20.31
C ILE A 651 0.78 -15.54 -20.24
N ALA A 652 1.74 -14.99 -20.98
CA ALA A 652 3.12 -15.45 -20.97
C ALA A 652 3.72 -15.43 -19.55
N ILE A 653 3.56 -14.31 -18.84
CA ILE A 653 4.06 -14.13 -17.47
C ILE A 653 3.39 -15.12 -16.52
N ASN A 654 2.07 -15.31 -16.63
CA ASN A 654 1.36 -16.29 -15.80
C ASN A 654 1.85 -17.72 -16.04
N ILE A 655 2.21 -18.07 -17.29
CA ILE A 655 2.79 -19.39 -17.60
C ILE A 655 4.19 -19.51 -17.00
N ILE A 656 5.04 -18.49 -17.16
CA ILE A 656 6.39 -18.44 -16.56
C ILE A 656 6.32 -18.58 -15.03
N ASP A 657 5.36 -17.90 -14.41
CA ASP A 657 5.09 -17.99 -12.98
C ASP A 657 4.81 -19.43 -12.53
N LYS A 658 4.02 -20.17 -13.32
CA LYS A 658 3.71 -21.58 -13.05
C LYS A 658 4.87 -22.51 -13.35
N LEU A 659 5.69 -22.22 -14.36
CA LEU A 659 6.94 -22.95 -14.62
C LEU A 659 7.94 -22.80 -13.47
N LEU A 660 7.99 -21.65 -12.79
CA LEU A 660 8.76 -21.46 -11.55
C LEU A 660 8.22 -22.34 -10.42
N ASN A 661 6.90 -22.42 -10.22
CA ASN A 661 6.29 -23.24 -9.16
C ASN A 661 6.56 -24.74 -9.38
N TYR A 662 6.59 -25.19 -10.63
CA TYR A 662 6.97 -26.55 -10.99
C TYR A 662 8.49 -26.80 -11.01
N THR A 663 9.30 -25.80 -10.68
CA THR A 663 10.79 -25.82 -10.71
C THR A 663 11.40 -26.19 -12.07
N ILE A 664 10.61 -26.04 -13.15
CA ILE A 664 11.06 -26.26 -14.54
C ILE A 664 12.08 -25.18 -14.93
N ILE A 665 11.82 -23.94 -14.50
CA ILE A 665 12.75 -22.83 -14.61
C ILE A 665 13.11 -22.35 -13.20
N THR A 666 14.24 -21.66 -13.06
CA THR A 666 14.70 -21.09 -11.79
C THR A 666 14.55 -19.57 -11.77
N PRO A 667 14.44 -18.94 -10.60
CA PRO A 667 14.41 -17.47 -10.48
C PRO A 667 15.58 -16.79 -11.20
N LEU A 668 16.77 -17.37 -11.07
CA LEU A 668 17.97 -16.89 -11.76
C LEU A 668 17.83 -16.94 -13.28
N SER A 669 17.29 -18.02 -13.85
CA SER A 669 17.12 -18.13 -15.31
C SER A 669 16.14 -17.10 -15.88
N VAL A 670 15.13 -16.66 -15.11
CA VAL A 670 14.21 -15.59 -15.53
C VAL A 670 14.94 -14.25 -15.61
N VAL A 671 15.79 -13.96 -14.62
CA VAL A 671 16.61 -12.75 -14.59
C VAL A 671 17.68 -12.77 -15.69
N GLU A 672 18.39 -13.88 -15.87
CA GLU A 672 19.38 -14.06 -16.92
C GLU A 672 18.75 -13.89 -18.31
N TRP A 673 17.58 -14.51 -18.53
CA TRP A 673 16.85 -14.35 -19.78
C TRP A 673 16.48 -12.87 -20.03
N ALA A 674 15.90 -12.19 -19.04
CA ALA A 674 15.40 -10.83 -19.19
C ALA A 674 16.51 -9.78 -19.30
N LEU A 675 17.59 -9.89 -18.52
CA LEU A 675 18.58 -8.83 -18.35
C LEU A 675 19.95 -9.15 -18.96
N VAL A 676 20.20 -10.39 -19.37
CA VAL A 676 21.46 -10.80 -20.01
C VAL A 676 21.22 -11.19 -21.47
N GLU A 677 20.33 -12.15 -21.74
CA GLU A 677 20.12 -12.66 -23.10
C GLU A 677 19.30 -11.71 -24.00
N LYS A 678 18.25 -11.10 -23.45
CA LYS A 678 17.31 -10.23 -24.19
C LYS A 678 17.47 -8.74 -23.84
N MET A 679 18.63 -8.32 -23.34
CA MET A 679 18.82 -6.94 -22.88
C MET A 679 18.56 -5.89 -23.98
N GLU A 680 18.76 -6.24 -25.27
CA GLU A 680 18.43 -5.39 -26.43
C GLU A 680 18.91 -3.93 -26.26
N ALA A 681 20.19 -3.76 -25.90
CA ALA A 681 20.81 -2.46 -25.58
C ALA A 681 20.08 -1.63 -24.51
N GLY A 682 19.23 -2.26 -23.67
CA GLY A 682 18.46 -1.65 -22.59
C GLY A 682 17.00 -1.34 -22.95
N VAL A 683 16.56 -1.51 -24.20
CA VAL A 683 15.17 -1.24 -24.62
C VAL A 683 14.17 -2.06 -23.81
N ILE A 684 14.54 -3.28 -23.43
CA ILE A 684 13.68 -4.20 -22.66
C ILE A 684 13.27 -3.62 -21.29
N LEU A 685 14.07 -2.73 -20.71
CA LEU A 685 13.81 -2.11 -19.41
C LEU A 685 12.60 -1.17 -19.43
N SER A 686 12.21 -0.68 -20.61
CA SER A 686 11.01 0.15 -20.81
C SER A 686 9.72 -0.69 -20.88
N LYS A 687 9.82 -2.02 -21.04
CA LYS A 687 8.67 -2.89 -21.21
C LYS A 687 8.05 -3.23 -19.85
N THR A 688 6.84 -2.75 -19.62
CA THR A 688 6.12 -2.93 -18.35
C THR A 688 6.03 -4.38 -17.87
N HIS A 689 5.74 -5.29 -18.80
CA HIS A 689 5.54 -6.71 -18.50
C HIS A 689 6.86 -7.39 -18.09
N ILE A 690 8.02 -6.89 -18.53
CA ILE A 690 9.32 -7.42 -18.11
C ILE A 690 9.62 -7.04 -16.66
N PHE A 691 9.35 -5.78 -16.28
CA PHE A 691 9.46 -5.36 -14.90
C PHE A 691 8.52 -6.17 -13.99
N GLU A 692 7.27 -6.38 -14.41
CA GLU A 692 6.30 -7.22 -13.69
C GLU A 692 6.85 -8.63 -13.45
N MET A 693 7.38 -9.28 -14.49
CA MET A 693 7.94 -10.63 -14.40
C MET A 693 9.15 -10.71 -13.46
N VAL A 694 10.11 -9.79 -13.59
CA VAL A 694 11.32 -9.79 -12.75
C VAL A 694 10.96 -9.44 -11.30
N SER A 695 10.10 -8.43 -11.09
CA SER A 695 9.67 -8.02 -9.75
C SER A 695 8.87 -9.13 -9.05
N ALA A 696 7.99 -9.85 -9.76
CA ALA A 696 7.27 -11.00 -9.22
C ALA A 696 8.21 -12.15 -8.84
N THR A 697 9.21 -12.43 -9.69
CA THR A 697 10.23 -13.45 -9.44
C THR A 697 11.06 -13.13 -8.19
N VAL A 698 11.53 -11.88 -8.06
CA VAL A 698 12.22 -11.41 -6.86
C VAL A 698 11.31 -11.52 -5.64
N GLY A 699 10.04 -11.09 -5.74
CA GLY A 699 9.06 -11.21 -4.67
C GLY A 699 8.87 -12.65 -4.17
N LYS A 700 8.88 -13.65 -5.06
CA LYS A 700 8.83 -15.07 -4.67
C LYS A 700 10.05 -15.49 -3.84
N VAL A 701 11.25 -15.10 -4.29
CA VAL A 701 12.51 -15.43 -3.60
C VAL A 701 12.54 -14.77 -2.21
N THR A 702 12.20 -13.49 -2.12
CA THR A 702 12.20 -12.76 -0.85
C THR A 702 11.12 -13.27 0.10
N ASN A 703 9.91 -13.58 -0.39
CA ASN A 703 8.85 -14.16 0.44
C ASN A 703 9.23 -15.53 1.01
N ARG A 704 9.83 -16.39 0.19
CA ARG A 704 10.35 -17.70 0.64
C ARG A 704 11.42 -17.52 1.73
N LEU A 705 12.32 -16.56 1.55
CA LEU A 705 13.35 -16.26 2.54
C LEU A 705 12.76 -15.75 3.86
N ARG A 706 11.75 -14.85 3.79
CA ARG A 706 11.02 -14.37 4.96
C ARG A 706 10.32 -15.50 5.73
N GLN A 707 9.74 -16.48 5.03
CA GLN A 707 9.17 -17.68 5.67
C GLN A 707 10.23 -18.51 6.39
N ILE A 708 11.40 -18.70 5.79
CA ILE A 708 12.52 -19.42 6.42
C ILE A 708 13.04 -18.67 7.65
N VAL A 709 13.17 -17.34 7.56
CA VAL A 709 13.54 -16.49 8.71
C VAL A 709 12.51 -16.62 9.82
N ALA A 710 11.22 -16.49 9.50
CA ALA A 710 10.15 -16.65 10.48
C ALA A 710 10.24 -18.01 11.19
N ALA A 711 10.42 -19.10 10.44
CA ALA A 711 10.65 -20.44 10.98
C ALA A 711 11.90 -20.48 11.87
N ARG A 712 13.04 -19.94 11.42
CA ARG A 712 14.32 -19.90 12.16
C ARG A 712 14.27 -19.11 13.47
N THR A 713 13.39 -18.10 13.53
CA THR A 713 13.19 -17.23 14.70
C THR A 713 12.13 -17.73 15.67
N GLN A 714 11.48 -18.86 15.40
CA GLN A 714 10.45 -19.38 16.32
C GLN A 714 11.05 -19.72 17.69
N PRO A 715 10.37 -19.35 18.79
CA PRO A 715 10.80 -19.73 20.13
C PRO A 715 10.68 -21.25 20.33
N GLY A 716 11.57 -21.83 21.13
CA GLY A 716 11.50 -23.26 21.51
C GLY A 716 12.13 -24.23 20.51
N LEU A 717 12.89 -23.75 19.52
CA LEU A 717 13.68 -24.60 18.63
C LEU A 717 14.94 -25.12 19.33
N TYR A 718 15.28 -26.39 19.06
CA TYR A 718 16.46 -27.08 19.58
C TYR A 718 17.19 -27.84 18.48
N GLU A 719 18.40 -28.32 18.76
CA GLU A 719 19.11 -29.22 17.84
C GLU A 719 18.36 -30.54 17.63
N PRO A 720 18.32 -31.09 16.39
CA PRO A 720 19.04 -30.67 15.19
C PRO A 720 18.32 -29.63 14.30
N GLN A 721 17.10 -29.19 14.68
CA GLN A 721 16.25 -28.33 13.85
C GLN A 721 16.91 -26.96 13.59
N LEU A 722 17.58 -26.40 14.59
CA LEU A 722 18.32 -25.15 14.48
C LEU A 722 19.38 -25.22 13.38
N SER A 723 20.24 -26.24 13.39
CA SER A 723 21.29 -26.41 12.37
C SER A 723 20.71 -26.53 10.95
N VAL A 724 19.64 -27.31 10.78
CA VAL A 724 19.01 -27.51 9.45
C VAL A 724 18.41 -26.20 8.91
N LEU A 725 17.71 -25.44 9.76
CA LEU A 725 17.12 -24.16 9.38
C LEU A 725 18.19 -23.10 9.09
N ASP A 726 19.28 -23.09 9.86
CA ASP A 726 20.40 -22.15 9.69
C ASP A 726 21.16 -22.42 8.38
N GLU A 727 21.45 -23.70 8.08
CA GLU A 727 22.06 -24.10 6.81
C GLU A 727 21.16 -23.76 5.60
N THR A 728 19.86 -23.97 5.74
CA THR A 728 18.87 -23.64 4.70
C THR A 728 18.80 -22.13 4.48
N LEU A 729 18.75 -21.34 5.56
CA LEU A 729 18.78 -19.89 5.52
C LEU A 729 20.06 -19.38 4.84
N GLY A 730 21.22 -19.94 5.19
CA GLY A 730 22.50 -19.57 4.58
C GLY A 730 22.54 -19.81 3.07
N ARG A 731 22.02 -20.96 2.62
CA ARG A 731 21.93 -21.30 1.19
C ARG A 731 21.00 -20.38 0.42
N GLU A 732 19.76 -20.23 0.89
CA GLU A 732 18.73 -19.43 0.20
C GLU A 732 19.07 -17.93 0.23
N LYS A 733 19.73 -17.45 1.29
CA LYS A 733 20.29 -16.10 1.34
C LYS A 733 21.37 -15.90 0.27
N ALA A 734 22.27 -16.86 0.09
CA ALA A 734 23.31 -16.78 -0.94
C ALA A 734 22.69 -16.77 -2.36
N ASP A 735 21.67 -17.59 -2.60
CA ASP A 735 20.94 -17.62 -3.87
C ASP A 735 20.22 -16.29 -4.15
N MET A 736 19.60 -15.68 -3.13
CA MET A 736 19.00 -14.35 -3.23
C MET A 736 20.06 -13.28 -3.56
N GLN A 737 21.20 -13.28 -2.88
CA GLN A 737 22.29 -12.32 -3.14
C GLN A 737 22.86 -12.49 -4.55
N ALA A 738 23.00 -13.73 -5.03
CA ALA A 738 23.42 -14.01 -6.40
C ALA A 738 22.41 -13.44 -7.42
N LEU A 739 21.10 -13.61 -7.17
CA LEU A 739 20.04 -13.06 -8.01
C LEU A 739 20.12 -11.53 -8.12
N PHE A 740 20.18 -10.83 -6.98
CA PHE A 740 20.28 -9.37 -6.97
C PHE A 740 21.58 -8.87 -7.61
N ARG A 741 22.69 -9.58 -7.42
CA ARG A 741 23.96 -9.26 -8.06
C ARG A 741 23.89 -9.36 -9.57
N VAL A 742 23.25 -10.41 -10.12
CA VAL A 742 23.06 -10.53 -11.57
C VAL A 742 22.17 -9.40 -12.10
N ILE A 743 21.11 -9.02 -11.40
CA ILE A 743 20.28 -7.86 -11.76
C ILE A 743 21.14 -6.59 -11.82
N GLU A 744 21.91 -6.32 -10.75
CA GLU A 744 22.75 -5.13 -10.66
C GLU A 744 23.84 -5.09 -11.73
N ASP A 745 24.66 -6.14 -11.83
CA ASP A 745 25.79 -6.21 -12.77
C ASP A 745 25.32 -6.05 -14.22
N SER A 746 24.15 -6.62 -14.56
CA SER A 746 23.57 -6.50 -15.91
C SER A 746 23.14 -5.07 -16.23
N ILE A 747 22.53 -4.36 -15.28
CA ILE A 747 21.96 -3.03 -15.51
C ILE A 747 22.99 -1.91 -15.35
N VAL A 748 23.99 -2.06 -14.47
CA VAL A 748 25.07 -1.06 -14.27
C VAL A 748 25.80 -0.77 -15.59
N SER A 749 26.05 -1.79 -16.40
CA SER A 749 26.71 -1.64 -17.71
C SER A 749 25.95 -0.69 -18.66
N VAL A 750 24.62 -0.75 -18.66
CA VAL A 750 23.75 0.11 -19.48
C VAL A 750 23.62 1.50 -18.87
N ALA A 751 23.47 1.59 -17.54
CA ALA A 751 23.37 2.86 -16.84
C ALA A 751 24.63 3.73 -16.97
N GLY A 752 25.81 3.09 -17.02
CA GLY A 752 27.11 3.74 -17.17
C GLY A 752 27.50 4.09 -18.61
N GLY A 753 26.72 3.66 -19.61
CA GLY A 753 27.05 3.87 -21.03
C GLY A 753 28.27 3.06 -21.50
N SER A 754 28.80 2.14 -20.70
CA SER A 754 29.96 1.32 -21.09
C SER A 754 29.64 0.26 -22.16
N ASN A 755 28.36 0.09 -22.48
CA ASN A 755 27.87 -0.74 -23.58
C ASN A 755 27.84 0.01 -24.92
N ASP A 756 28.61 1.10 -25.09
CA ASP A 756 28.65 1.87 -26.36
C ASP A 756 28.94 0.99 -27.60
N GLU A 757 29.69 -0.13 -27.49
CA GLU A 757 29.88 -1.09 -28.60
C GLU A 757 28.62 -1.92 -28.97
N LEU A 758 27.67 -2.08 -28.04
CA LEU A 758 26.34 -2.70 -28.27
C LEU A 758 25.24 -1.67 -28.54
N MET A 759 25.44 -0.41 -28.12
CA MET A 759 24.57 0.74 -28.42
C MET A 759 24.87 1.37 -29.78
N GLU A 760 26.01 1.04 -30.42
CA GLU A 760 26.14 1.11 -31.86
C GLU A 760 25.13 0.13 -32.50
N ARG A 761 23.86 0.56 -32.56
CA ARG A 761 22.95 0.10 -33.62
C ARG A 761 23.80 0.15 -34.89
N GLY A 762 23.84 -0.93 -35.67
CA GLY A 762 24.77 -1.10 -36.82
C GLY A 762 24.63 -0.06 -37.95
N ASP A 763 23.93 1.05 -37.71
CA ASP A 763 23.77 2.25 -38.51
C ASP A 763 24.61 3.46 -38.02
N GLY A 764 25.33 3.35 -36.89
CA GLY A 764 26.18 4.42 -36.36
C GLY A 764 25.45 5.48 -35.54
N SER A 765 24.32 5.13 -34.90
CA SER A 765 23.44 6.07 -34.21
C SER A 765 23.67 6.26 -32.70
N GLY A 766 24.87 6.02 -32.15
CA GLY A 766 25.14 6.01 -30.69
C GLY A 766 25.02 7.34 -29.92
N ASN A 767 24.24 8.32 -30.44
CA ASN A 767 23.97 9.61 -29.83
C ASN A 767 22.48 10.02 -30.01
N LEU A 768 21.56 9.07 -30.10
CA LEU A 768 20.14 9.40 -30.25
C LEU A 768 19.54 9.84 -28.90
N PRO A 769 18.51 10.73 -28.90
CA PRO A 769 17.79 11.09 -27.68
C PRO A 769 17.24 9.89 -26.90
N GLU A 770 16.95 8.78 -27.59
CA GLU A 770 16.50 7.51 -27.01
C GLU A 770 17.52 6.88 -26.07
N ASP A 771 18.82 7.08 -26.31
CA ASP A 771 19.90 6.46 -25.55
C ASP A 771 19.94 7.00 -24.11
N GLU A 772 19.68 8.30 -23.92
CA GLU A 772 19.57 8.86 -22.57
C GLU A 772 18.31 8.39 -21.85
N ILE A 773 17.19 8.20 -22.57
CA ILE A 773 15.96 7.63 -22.00
C ILE A 773 16.23 6.20 -21.50
N ILE A 774 16.95 5.40 -22.28
CA ILE A 774 17.34 4.04 -21.89
C ILE A 774 18.24 4.06 -20.64
N ARG A 775 19.25 4.95 -20.61
CA ARG A 775 20.10 5.12 -19.41
C ARG A 775 19.28 5.52 -18.19
N GLN A 776 18.27 6.37 -18.35
CA GLN A 776 17.35 6.72 -17.27
C GLN A 776 16.56 5.50 -16.78
N TRP A 777 16.02 4.66 -17.67
CA TRP A 777 15.37 3.39 -17.28
C TRP A 777 16.31 2.52 -16.46
N SER A 778 17.57 2.35 -16.89
CA SER A 778 18.57 1.57 -16.17
C SER A 778 18.84 2.13 -14.77
N ARG A 779 18.99 3.45 -14.62
CA ARG A 779 19.16 4.09 -13.30
C ARG A 779 17.96 3.84 -12.39
N ARG A 780 16.73 3.93 -12.91
CA ARG A 780 15.51 3.68 -12.13
C ARG A 780 15.37 2.22 -11.69
N TRP A 781 15.66 1.27 -12.59
CA TRP A 781 15.71 -0.15 -12.24
C TRP A 781 16.73 -0.42 -11.13
N LEU A 782 17.96 0.10 -11.26
CA LEU A 782 18.99 -0.06 -10.23
C LEU A 782 18.54 0.44 -8.87
N ARG A 783 17.89 1.62 -8.83
CA ARG A 783 17.36 2.19 -7.58
C ARG A 783 16.37 1.23 -6.92
N VAL A 784 15.41 0.70 -7.68
CA VAL A 784 14.39 -0.24 -7.18
C VAL A 784 15.04 -1.51 -6.62
N PHE A 785 15.90 -2.17 -7.39
CA PHE A 785 16.43 -3.48 -6.98
C PHE A 785 17.51 -3.38 -5.90
N ARG A 786 18.27 -2.27 -5.83
CA ARG A 786 19.15 -1.98 -4.68
C ARG A 786 18.34 -1.74 -3.41
N ARG A 787 17.24 -0.97 -3.50
CA ARG A 787 16.34 -0.77 -2.36
C ARG A 787 15.75 -2.10 -1.89
N LYS A 788 15.24 -2.93 -2.80
CA LYS A 788 14.69 -4.26 -2.46
C LYS A 788 15.74 -5.15 -1.80
N ALA A 789 16.96 -5.21 -2.33
CA ALA A 789 18.05 -5.97 -1.73
C ALA A 789 18.37 -5.48 -0.30
N GLY A 790 18.57 -4.17 -0.12
CA GLY A 790 18.91 -3.58 1.18
C GLY A 790 17.83 -3.76 2.24
N VAL A 791 16.55 -3.68 1.85
CA VAL A 791 15.41 -3.93 2.75
C VAL A 791 15.39 -5.38 3.23
N GLU A 792 15.59 -6.36 2.34
CA GLU A 792 15.61 -7.77 2.75
C GLU A 792 16.83 -8.10 3.61
N GLU A 793 18.02 -7.56 3.28
CA GLU A 793 19.21 -7.77 4.09
C GLU A 793 19.07 -7.19 5.49
N SER A 794 18.48 -6.00 5.61
CA SER A 794 18.19 -5.36 6.90
C SER A 794 17.17 -6.17 7.70
N PHE A 795 16.09 -6.62 7.06
CA PHE A 795 15.07 -7.46 7.70
C PHE A 795 15.66 -8.75 8.27
N ILE A 796 16.49 -9.46 7.50
CA ILE A 796 17.13 -10.70 7.95
C ILE A 796 18.07 -10.43 9.12
N ALA A 797 18.93 -9.40 9.01
CA ALA A 797 19.88 -9.04 10.06
C ALA A 797 19.17 -8.72 11.38
N GLU A 798 18.08 -7.96 11.29
CA GLU A 798 17.26 -7.58 12.43
C GLU A 798 16.57 -8.77 13.07
N ALA A 799 15.85 -9.58 12.27
CA ALA A 799 15.12 -10.74 12.76
C ALA A 799 16.04 -11.76 13.46
N MET A 800 17.27 -11.90 12.98
CA MET A 800 18.27 -12.82 13.54
C MET A 800 18.93 -12.31 14.82
N THR A 801 18.79 -11.04 15.19
CA THR A 801 19.45 -10.45 16.39
C THR A 801 19.00 -11.13 17.69
N ASN A 802 17.73 -11.53 17.78
CA ASN A 802 17.15 -12.17 18.97
C ASN A 802 16.90 -13.68 18.76
N ALA A 803 17.41 -14.28 17.68
CA ALA A 803 17.17 -15.69 17.38
C ALA A 803 17.92 -16.62 18.33
N THR A 804 17.33 -17.77 18.68
CA THR A 804 18.01 -18.80 19.49
C THR A 804 19.32 -19.22 18.84
N PRO A 805 20.45 -19.23 19.58
CA PRO A 805 21.74 -19.64 19.04
C PRO A 805 21.75 -21.11 18.61
N VAL A 806 22.42 -21.39 17.50
CA VAL A 806 22.72 -22.76 17.06
C VAL A 806 23.57 -23.45 18.14
N GLY A 807 23.31 -24.74 18.39
CA GLY A 807 23.89 -25.52 19.47
C GLY A 807 23.03 -25.55 20.76
N THR A 808 21.87 -24.90 20.77
CA THR A 808 20.95 -24.95 21.91
C THR A 808 20.29 -26.33 22.00
N VAL A 809 20.59 -27.07 23.08
CA VAL A 809 20.07 -28.42 23.33
C VAL A 809 18.79 -28.33 24.18
N ALA A 810 17.84 -29.22 23.91
CA ALA A 810 16.60 -29.31 24.68
C ALA A 810 16.89 -29.54 26.18
N PRO A 811 16.11 -28.92 27.09
CA PRO A 811 16.20 -29.21 28.51
C PRO A 811 16.03 -30.71 28.77
N ALA A 812 16.85 -31.28 29.65
CA ALA A 812 16.71 -32.69 30.02
C ALA A 812 15.30 -32.94 30.60
N PRO A 813 14.63 -34.06 30.25
CA PRO A 813 13.33 -34.37 30.81
C PRO A 813 13.45 -34.46 32.34
N GLN A 814 12.66 -33.65 33.05
CA GLN A 814 12.58 -33.76 34.51
C GLN A 814 12.10 -35.18 34.87
N PRO A 815 12.73 -35.87 35.82
CA PRO A 815 12.24 -37.16 36.27
C PRO A 815 10.81 -36.99 36.81
N ALA A 816 9.90 -37.83 36.32
CA ALA A 816 8.49 -37.82 36.65
C ALA A 816 8.27 -37.71 38.17
N ALA A 817 7.86 -36.53 38.63
CA ALA A 817 7.25 -36.39 39.94
C ALA A 817 5.87 -37.05 39.87
N SER A 818 5.66 -37.97 40.82
CA SER A 818 4.45 -38.75 41.06
C SER A 818 3.15 -38.04 40.72
N GLU A 819 2.28 -38.77 40.01
CA GLU A 819 0.86 -38.51 39.82
C GLU A 819 0.19 -37.91 41.06
N THR A 820 -0.33 -36.69 40.95
CA THR A 820 -1.70 -36.35 41.37
C THR A 820 -2.10 -34.96 40.85
N SER A 821 -3.26 -34.94 40.19
CA SER A 821 -4.10 -33.79 39.78
C SER A 821 -3.52 -32.75 38.80
N ALA A 822 -3.85 -32.90 37.52
CA ALA A 822 -4.72 -31.96 36.81
C ALA A 822 -4.91 -32.41 35.35
N ALA A 823 -6.04 -33.06 35.08
CA ALA A 823 -6.55 -33.21 33.74
C ALA A 823 -7.20 -31.88 33.33
N ALA A 824 -6.61 -31.18 32.36
CA ALA A 824 -7.31 -30.31 31.40
C ALA A 824 -6.33 -29.83 30.33
N ASN A 825 -6.72 -30.01 29.08
CA ASN A 825 -6.20 -29.41 27.84
C ASN A 825 -4.97 -30.08 27.20
N VAL A 826 -5.23 -31.20 26.53
CA VAL A 826 -4.45 -31.61 25.35
C VAL A 826 -5.38 -31.46 24.15
N ALA A 827 -5.09 -30.47 23.30
CA ALA A 827 -5.62 -30.40 21.94
C ALA A 827 -4.59 -29.72 21.03
N ALA A 828 -4.34 -30.36 19.89
CA ALA A 828 -3.60 -29.95 18.70
C ALA A 828 -2.06 -30.02 18.76
N ASP A 829 -1.54 -31.24 18.60
CA ASP A 829 -0.37 -31.51 17.76
C ASP A 829 -0.75 -31.15 16.30
N GLY A 830 0.01 -30.25 15.69
CA GLY A 830 -0.08 -29.91 14.28
C GLY A 830 1.21 -30.33 13.60
N ASP A 831 1.15 -31.45 12.88
CA ASP A 831 2.16 -31.88 11.91
C ASP A 831 2.35 -30.75 10.89
N LEU A 832 3.57 -30.20 10.81
CA LEU A 832 3.97 -29.28 9.75
C LEU A 832 4.27 -30.12 8.50
N ASP A 833 3.24 -30.40 7.72
CA ASP A 833 3.39 -30.87 6.34
C ASP A 833 4.05 -29.75 5.51
N ILE A 834 5.32 -29.97 5.18
CA ILE A 834 6.04 -29.21 4.14
C ILE A 834 5.60 -29.79 2.79
N ALA A 835 4.42 -29.41 2.32
CA ALA A 835 3.99 -29.56 0.92
C ALA A 835 2.76 -28.67 0.64
N ASP A 836 2.81 -27.93 -0.47
CA ASP A 836 1.69 -27.25 -1.14
C ASP A 836 0.94 -26.14 -0.38
N ALA A 837 1.60 -25.00 -0.18
CA ALA A 837 0.92 -23.70 -0.10
C ALA A 837 0.86 -23.06 -1.50
N ASP A 838 0.10 -23.67 -2.41
CA ASP A 838 -0.17 -23.10 -3.74
C ASP A 838 -1.59 -23.44 -4.26
N ALA A 839 -2.52 -23.67 -3.33
CA ALA A 839 -3.91 -23.98 -3.61
C ALA A 839 -4.87 -23.12 -2.77
N ASP A 840 -4.81 -21.79 -2.94
CA ASP A 840 -5.89 -20.88 -2.57
C ASP A 840 -6.21 -19.97 -3.76
N ALA A 841 -6.70 -20.59 -4.83
CA ALA A 841 -7.35 -19.91 -5.96
C ALA A 841 -8.50 -20.72 -6.59
N ASP A 842 -8.80 -21.95 -6.14
CA ASP A 842 -9.78 -22.84 -6.78
C ASP A 842 -11.13 -22.98 -6.04
N ALA A 843 -11.41 -22.14 -5.03
CA ALA A 843 -12.68 -22.21 -4.27
C ALA A 843 -13.67 -21.05 -4.54
N ALA A 844 -13.68 -20.47 -5.74
CA ALA A 844 -14.65 -19.43 -6.14
C ALA A 844 -15.36 -19.67 -7.47
N VAL A 845 -15.30 -20.89 -8.02
CA VAL A 845 -16.08 -21.29 -9.21
C VAL A 845 -16.90 -22.52 -8.87
N GLU A 846 -17.86 -22.40 -7.93
CA GLU A 846 -19.00 -23.31 -7.84
C GLU A 846 -20.05 -22.84 -6.82
N ILE A 847 -20.73 -21.71 -7.09
CA ILE A 847 -22.16 -21.58 -6.74
C ILE A 847 -22.82 -20.76 -7.85
N SER A 848 -23.84 -21.38 -8.45
CA SER A 848 -24.77 -20.90 -9.48
C SER A 848 -25.21 -19.45 -9.38
#